data_AF-A0A8H6T758-F1
#
_entry.id   AF-A0A8H6T758-F1
#
_cell.length_a   1.000
_cell.length_b   1.000
_cell.length_c   1.000
_cell.angle_alpha   90.00
_cell.angle_beta   90.00
_cell.angle_gamma   90.00
#
_symmetry.space_group_name_H-M   'P 1'
#
loop_
_entity.id
_entity.type
_entity.pdbx_description
1 polymer ?
#
loop_
_entity_poly.entity_id
_entity_poly.type
_entity_poly.pdbx_seq_one_letter_code
_entity_poly.pdbx_strand_id
1 'polypeptide(L)'
;MRPPSPSIPEKDFLFSALKQSLRIDGRLPLEMRIPELRFGPELGYVECAFGKTRVIAQVEAKMAKPTPERPFEGIVSIYSELSPMASAEYETLGRASEEEITITRMLDKVLRRSDVLDKESLCVIAGQRVWHLKVTIHCLSDAGNMLDCACLAGIVALKQYRIPDVEVIGEDVTIYPASERAPIPLAMNHTPFCFTFAFFPDSQVPPVLDPSQLEQRLNSGLMSVALNAQKELIDLRSHDARMLLMSATVPPNSTSTGTALFKGKAKAIPPAIDFNDLSPALTYRTILSGNLGTRDPLRVIALCDSDAFYAGCEMARLNIFDKPLVVLQWTLLIAVNYIARKYGITRMMSLKEAKERCPELIVVHVATYKEGEEEPGYWENPDTRTHKVSLDFYRRESIKILHMYKEGLPENTEIEKASIDEAFFDLTRPVRQILLHRYPYLGQVPEDAPLGPDTPLPSPPQDSMWHEMSTIIPITPSLEPPVEEKPTTWHDIALSIGAELMHDVRTKISGKLNYTTSAGIARNKFLAKLCASHRKPMGQTILQNDAIPHYILPLQFQKIRFLGGKLGLALADEYDVSTVADLLRIPLETIQQRFGESSIWVYQVIRGIDYSEVKEKTALNKSMLAAKNLPEPITKLSDGYQWIRMLSAELALRLNEARQTTPNLWPKTIVLHARNLLGDGRRSKQAPWPFVRDVTVDVIANAADRLWRELVNPHGPIKVTSVSLAFTGIEGVETGLAGIDTFFNNKPVSKRSRDDEVHFRGNHFVCGRCGYKASLPPSATRSEPERESALMSLKMEHDDFHVALDLSKNQDNHDAPSSPPKKKKKKKKSTPESSPQGIAKFFNRTI
;
A
#
# COMPACT_ATOMS: atom_id res chain seq x y z
N MET A 1 -23.03 -30.60 -36.89
CA MET A 1 -24.25 -31.37 -36.52
C MET A 1 -24.32 -31.52 -34.99
N ARG A 2 -25.49 -31.49 -34.33
CA ARG A 2 -25.58 -31.92 -32.90
C ARG A 2 -25.22 -33.41 -32.84
N PRO A 3 -24.46 -33.88 -31.83
CA PRO A 3 -24.17 -35.30 -31.72
C PRO A 3 -25.46 -36.11 -31.61
N PRO A 4 -25.47 -37.35 -32.11
CA PRO A 4 -26.60 -38.25 -31.91
C PRO A 4 -26.83 -38.37 -30.40
N SER A 5 -28.08 -38.14 -29.98
CA SER A 5 -28.47 -38.38 -28.59
C SER A 5 -28.12 -39.82 -28.22
N PRO A 6 -27.54 -40.07 -27.04
CA PRO A 6 -27.25 -41.42 -26.59
C PRO A 6 -28.51 -42.28 -26.66
N SER A 7 -28.35 -43.58 -26.92
CA SER A 7 -29.47 -44.48 -27.08
C SER A 7 -30.31 -44.55 -25.80
N ILE A 8 -31.62 -44.83 -25.93
CA ILE A 8 -32.53 -44.93 -24.77
C ILE A 8 -32.00 -45.95 -23.73
N PRO A 9 -31.50 -47.14 -24.12
CA PRO A 9 -30.90 -48.07 -23.16
C PRO A 9 -29.67 -47.53 -22.43
N GLU A 10 -28.77 -46.80 -23.11
CA GLU A 10 -27.58 -46.20 -22.48
C GLU A 10 -27.97 -45.13 -21.45
N LYS A 11 -29.00 -44.34 -21.79
CA LYS A 11 -29.54 -43.31 -20.90
C LYS A 11 -30.17 -43.94 -19.65
N ASP A 12 -31.04 -44.93 -19.83
CA ASP A 12 -31.74 -45.58 -18.71
C ASP A 12 -30.75 -46.37 -17.82
N PHE A 13 -29.73 -46.97 -18.42
CA PHE A 13 -28.66 -47.65 -17.70
C PHE A 13 -27.83 -46.67 -16.86
N LEU A 14 -27.39 -45.54 -17.42
CA LEU A 14 -26.63 -44.53 -16.68
C LEU A 14 -27.45 -44.00 -15.50
N PHE A 15 -28.71 -43.61 -15.71
CA PHE A 15 -29.55 -43.10 -14.63
C PHE A 15 -29.81 -44.14 -13.54
N SER A 16 -30.01 -45.41 -13.91
CA SER A 16 -30.19 -46.49 -12.94
C SER A 16 -28.94 -46.73 -12.10
N ALA A 17 -27.75 -46.68 -12.71
CA ALA A 17 -26.47 -46.80 -12.02
C ALA A 17 -26.21 -45.60 -11.08
N LEU A 18 -26.44 -44.38 -11.56
CA LEU A 18 -26.24 -43.16 -10.77
C LEU A 18 -27.22 -43.05 -9.58
N LYS A 19 -28.45 -43.57 -9.70
CA LYS A 19 -29.39 -43.70 -8.56
C LYS A 19 -28.86 -44.60 -7.45
N GLN A 20 -28.06 -45.60 -7.81
CA GLN A 20 -27.38 -46.48 -6.87
C GLN A 20 -26.02 -45.92 -6.42
N SER A 21 -25.69 -44.67 -6.78
CA SER A 21 -24.38 -44.04 -6.52
C SER A 21 -23.19 -44.79 -7.14
N LEU A 22 -23.43 -45.51 -8.24
CA LEU A 22 -22.41 -46.25 -8.99
C LEU A 22 -22.12 -45.55 -10.32
N ARG A 23 -20.83 -45.32 -10.62
CA ARG A 23 -20.39 -44.81 -11.92
C ARG A 23 -19.92 -45.95 -12.82
N ILE A 24 -20.08 -45.76 -14.14
CA ILE A 24 -19.73 -46.78 -15.15
C ILE A 24 -18.22 -47.11 -15.13
N ASP A 25 -17.40 -46.13 -14.77
CA ASP A 25 -15.94 -46.26 -14.66
C ASP A 25 -15.46 -46.72 -13.27
N GLY A 26 -16.38 -47.06 -12.36
CA GLY A 26 -16.08 -47.58 -11.02
C GLY A 26 -15.67 -46.53 -9.98
N ARG A 27 -15.66 -45.24 -10.33
CA ARG A 27 -15.34 -44.14 -9.40
C ARG A 27 -16.52 -43.81 -8.48
N LEU A 28 -16.22 -43.23 -7.33
CA LEU A 28 -17.25 -42.62 -6.48
C LEU A 28 -17.81 -41.33 -7.11
N PRO A 29 -19.03 -40.89 -6.73
CA PRO A 29 -19.64 -39.67 -7.28
C PRO A 29 -18.79 -38.41 -7.18
N LEU A 30 -18.00 -38.26 -6.11
CA LEU A 30 -17.14 -37.09 -5.87
C LEU A 30 -15.64 -37.36 -6.11
N GLU A 31 -15.31 -38.42 -6.84
CA GLU A 31 -13.92 -38.82 -7.11
C GLU A 31 -13.46 -38.36 -8.51
N MET A 32 -12.37 -37.60 -8.55
CA MET A 32 -11.76 -37.12 -9.80
C MET A 32 -10.81 -38.14 -10.42
N ARG A 33 -10.66 -38.10 -11.75
CA ARG A 33 -9.56 -38.79 -12.44
C ARG A 33 -8.22 -38.24 -11.95
N ILE A 34 -7.26 -39.14 -11.76
CA ILE A 34 -5.87 -38.76 -11.46
C ILE A 34 -5.28 -38.10 -12.72
N PRO A 35 -4.77 -36.86 -12.64
CA PRO A 35 -4.18 -36.19 -13.79
C PRO A 35 -2.80 -36.77 -14.13
N GLU A 36 -2.57 -37.07 -15.39
CA GLU A 36 -1.24 -37.39 -15.92
C GLU A 36 -0.65 -36.14 -16.60
N LEU A 37 0.56 -35.75 -16.22
CA LEU A 37 1.27 -34.60 -16.79
C LEU A 37 2.51 -35.08 -17.53
N ARG A 38 2.66 -34.67 -18.79
CA ARG A 38 3.85 -34.92 -19.61
C ARG A 38 4.44 -33.59 -20.06
N PHE A 39 5.75 -33.46 -19.90
CA PHE A 39 6.48 -32.24 -20.23
C PHE A 39 7.17 -32.39 -21.58
N GLY A 40 7.05 -31.37 -22.42
CA GLY A 40 7.68 -31.34 -23.73
C GLY A 40 9.16 -30.95 -23.66
N PRO A 41 9.85 -30.97 -24.82
CA PRO A 41 11.25 -30.56 -24.91
C PRO A 41 11.43 -29.04 -24.73
N GLU A 42 10.40 -28.24 -24.99
CA GLU A 42 10.41 -26.79 -24.79
C GLU A 42 9.83 -26.42 -23.42
N LEU A 43 10.42 -25.42 -22.76
CA LEU A 43 9.91 -24.90 -21.49
C LEU A 43 8.55 -24.24 -21.70
N GLY A 44 7.57 -24.63 -20.88
CA GLY A 44 6.19 -24.16 -20.98
C GLY A 44 5.30 -24.98 -21.92
N TYR A 45 5.79 -26.11 -22.44
CA TYR A 45 4.97 -27.13 -23.10
C TYR A 45 4.56 -28.22 -22.11
N VAL A 46 3.25 -28.36 -21.89
CA VAL A 46 2.67 -29.37 -20.99
C VAL A 46 1.50 -30.07 -21.67
N GLU A 47 1.55 -31.40 -21.77
CA GLU A 47 0.39 -32.24 -22.07
C GLU A 47 -0.22 -32.72 -20.75
N CYS A 48 -1.49 -32.41 -20.53
CA CYS A 48 -2.28 -32.86 -19.39
C CYS A 48 -3.35 -33.85 -19.87
N ALA A 49 -3.47 -34.98 -19.19
CA ALA A 49 -4.46 -36.00 -19.47
C ALA A 49 -5.31 -36.34 -18.25
N PHE A 50 -6.62 -36.24 -18.39
CA PHE A 50 -7.61 -36.75 -17.44
C PHE A 50 -8.20 -38.03 -18.04
N GLY A 51 -7.56 -39.17 -17.82
CA GLY A 51 -7.89 -40.41 -18.51
C GLY A 51 -7.75 -40.27 -20.03
N LYS A 52 -8.87 -40.28 -20.77
CA LYS A 52 -8.88 -40.11 -22.23
C LYS A 52 -8.94 -38.64 -22.69
N THR A 53 -9.33 -37.71 -21.81
CA THR A 53 -9.36 -36.28 -22.14
C THR A 53 -7.94 -35.75 -22.16
N ARG A 54 -7.50 -35.11 -23.25
CA ARG A 54 -6.12 -34.63 -23.41
C ARG A 54 -6.08 -33.19 -23.88
N VAL A 55 -5.23 -32.40 -23.23
CA VAL A 55 -5.03 -30.97 -23.53
C VAL A 55 -3.54 -30.65 -23.49
N ILE A 56 -3.07 -29.88 -24.47
CA ILE A 56 -1.74 -29.28 -24.46
C ILE A 56 -1.86 -27.80 -24.09
N ALA A 57 -1.01 -27.33 -23.20
CA ALA A 57 -0.78 -25.91 -22.97
C ALA A 57 0.64 -25.53 -23.40
N GLN A 58 0.74 -24.42 -24.13
CA GLN A 58 2.01 -23.85 -24.59
C GLN A 58 2.09 -22.37 -24.20
N VAL A 59 3.21 -21.97 -23.63
CA VAL A 59 3.49 -20.58 -23.23
C VAL A 59 4.61 -20.00 -24.07
N GLU A 60 4.35 -18.84 -24.68
CA GLU A 60 5.35 -18.04 -25.40
C GLU A 60 5.48 -16.65 -24.77
N ALA A 61 6.69 -16.10 -24.71
CA ALA A 61 6.94 -14.72 -24.29
C ALA A 61 7.57 -13.89 -25.41
N LYS A 62 7.07 -12.68 -25.63
CA LYS A 62 7.61 -11.71 -26.59
C LYS A 62 7.75 -10.34 -25.95
N MET A 63 8.74 -9.55 -26.36
CA MET A 63 8.84 -8.16 -25.93
C MET A 63 7.79 -7.32 -26.65
N ALA A 64 7.02 -6.55 -25.89
CA ALA A 64 5.99 -5.64 -26.42
C ALA A 64 6.00 -4.30 -25.67
N LYS A 65 5.36 -3.30 -26.28
CA LYS A 65 5.11 -2.02 -25.60
C LYS A 65 3.89 -2.17 -24.68
N PRO A 66 3.96 -1.71 -23.41
CA PRO A 66 2.81 -1.78 -22.51
C PRO A 66 1.68 -0.88 -22.97
N THR A 67 0.47 -1.15 -22.47
CA THR A 67 -0.70 -0.31 -22.76
C THR A 67 -0.57 1.06 -22.06
N PRO A 68 -1.07 2.16 -22.65
CA PRO A 68 -0.94 3.49 -22.07
C PRO A 68 -1.59 3.64 -20.69
N GLU A 69 -2.62 2.82 -20.42
CA GLU A 69 -3.36 2.82 -19.16
C GLU A 69 -2.56 2.17 -18.02
N ARG A 70 -1.66 1.23 -18.34
CA ARG A 70 -0.92 0.41 -17.37
C ARG A 70 0.55 0.24 -17.80
N PRO A 71 1.39 1.28 -17.68
CA PRO A 71 2.75 1.28 -18.19
C PRO A 71 3.72 0.37 -17.40
N PHE A 72 3.35 -0.05 -16.19
CA PHE A 72 4.17 -0.87 -15.30
C PHE A 72 3.77 -2.35 -15.28
N GLU A 73 2.78 -2.75 -16.08
CA GLU A 73 2.28 -4.14 -16.12
C GLU A 73 2.64 -4.82 -17.45
N GLY A 74 3.07 -6.08 -17.37
CA GLY A 74 3.18 -6.96 -18.52
C GLY A 74 1.83 -7.43 -19.05
N ILE A 75 1.83 -7.91 -20.29
CA ILE A 75 0.61 -8.31 -20.99
C ILE A 75 0.48 -9.83 -20.93
N VAL A 76 -0.70 -10.33 -20.55
CA VAL A 76 -1.02 -11.76 -20.59
C VAL A 76 -2.21 -11.96 -21.52
N SER A 77 -2.07 -12.85 -22.50
CA SER A 77 -3.12 -13.21 -23.46
C SER A 77 -3.33 -14.71 -23.50
N ILE A 78 -4.58 -15.14 -23.41
CA ILE A 78 -4.94 -16.56 -23.32
C ILE A 78 -5.82 -16.89 -24.53
N TYR A 79 -5.45 -17.97 -25.23
CA TYR A 79 -6.17 -18.49 -26.38
C TYR A 79 -6.46 -19.97 -26.13
N SER A 80 -7.65 -20.44 -26.47
CA SER A 80 -7.96 -21.87 -26.52
C SER A 80 -8.41 -22.22 -27.93
N GLU A 81 -7.93 -23.34 -28.44
CA GLU A 81 -8.25 -23.85 -29.77
C GLU A 81 -8.86 -25.25 -29.63
N LEU A 82 -10.08 -25.41 -30.13
CA LEU A 82 -10.76 -26.71 -30.20
C LEU A 82 -10.67 -27.23 -31.64
N SER A 83 -9.90 -28.32 -31.80
CA SER A 83 -9.69 -28.96 -33.09
C SER A 83 -10.75 -30.05 -33.36
N PRO A 84 -11.12 -30.31 -34.64
CA PRO A 84 -11.89 -31.50 -35.02
C PRO A 84 -11.23 -32.82 -34.59
N MET A 85 -9.93 -32.79 -34.29
CA MET A 85 -9.20 -33.91 -33.70
C MET A 85 -9.67 -34.24 -32.28
N ALA A 86 -10.15 -33.24 -31.51
CA ALA A 86 -10.62 -33.43 -30.14
C ALA A 86 -11.95 -34.17 -30.07
N SER A 87 -12.86 -33.82 -30.98
CA SER A 87 -14.14 -34.49 -31.16
C SER A 87 -14.63 -34.16 -32.56
N ALA A 88 -15.28 -35.12 -33.23
CA ALA A 88 -15.93 -34.91 -34.51
C ALA A 88 -17.06 -33.84 -34.45
N GLU A 89 -17.43 -33.42 -33.23
CA GLU A 89 -18.42 -32.36 -32.95
C GLU A 89 -17.88 -30.95 -33.25
N TYR A 90 -16.56 -30.77 -33.26
CA TYR A 90 -15.92 -29.48 -33.47
C TYR A 90 -15.64 -29.24 -34.96
N GLU A 91 -16.68 -28.94 -35.74
CA GLU A 91 -16.52 -28.56 -37.15
C GLU A 91 -15.95 -27.13 -37.29
N THR A 92 -14.76 -27.00 -37.87
CA THR A 92 -14.09 -25.72 -38.13
C THR A 92 -14.69 -24.97 -39.32
N LEU A 93 -15.86 -24.35 -39.12
CA LEU A 93 -16.45 -23.37 -40.06
C LEU A 93 -15.90 -21.94 -39.85
N GLY A 94 -14.65 -21.82 -39.39
CA GLY A 94 -13.96 -20.54 -39.18
C GLY A 94 -14.56 -19.64 -38.09
N ARG A 95 -15.52 -20.13 -37.30
CA ARG A 95 -16.08 -19.45 -36.12
C ARG A 95 -15.79 -20.29 -34.88
N ALA A 96 -15.29 -19.65 -33.83
CA ALA A 96 -15.06 -20.29 -32.54
C ALA A 96 -16.38 -20.91 -32.02
N SER A 97 -16.30 -22.14 -31.55
CA SER A 97 -17.48 -22.84 -31.00
C SER A 97 -17.96 -22.16 -29.70
N GLU A 98 -19.24 -22.33 -29.33
CA GLU A 98 -19.75 -21.78 -28.06
C GLU A 98 -18.99 -22.33 -26.84
N GLU A 99 -18.52 -23.59 -26.94
CA GLU A 99 -17.70 -24.26 -25.93
C GLU A 99 -16.29 -23.67 -25.86
N GLU A 100 -15.65 -23.41 -27.00
CA GLU A 100 -14.35 -22.73 -27.08
C GLU A 100 -14.39 -21.32 -26.48
N ILE A 101 -15.43 -20.54 -26.80
CA ILE A 101 -15.64 -19.22 -26.21
C ILE A 101 -15.83 -19.34 -24.70
N THR A 102 -16.55 -20.37 -24.25
CA THR A 102 -16.82 -20.61 -22.84
C THR A 102 -15.56 -20.97 -22.06
N ILE A 103 -14.73 -21.87 -22.60
CA ILE A 103 -13.43 -22.27 -22.06
C ILE A 103 -12.47 -21.08 -22.05
N THR A 104 -12.33 -20.35 -23.16
CA THR A 104 -11.48 -19.15 -23.25
C THR A 104 -11.86 -18.12 -22.19
N ARG A 105 -13.16 -17.81 -22.04
CA ARG A 105 -13.65 -16.84 -21.04
C ARG A 105 -13.37 -17.30 -19.60
N MET A 106 -13.52 -18.60 -19.33
CA MET A 106 -13.25 -19.15 -18.00
C MET A 106 -11.75 -19.08 -17.69
N LEU A 107 -10.90 -19.52 -18.60
CA LEU A 107 -9.45 -19.44 -18.46
C LEU A 107 -8.97 -17.99 -18.32
N ASP A 108 -9.57 -17.06 -19.07
CA ASP A 108 -9.27 -15.63 -18.96
C ASP A 108 -9.56 -15.09 -17.56
N LYS A 109 -10.69 -15.47 -16.97
CA LYS A 109 -10.99 -15.10 -15.59
C LYS A 109 -10.04 -15.75 -14.58
N VAL A 110 -9.84 -17.06 -14.70
CA VAL A 110 -9.11 -17.88 -13.71
C VAL A 110 -7.59 -17.68 -13.77
N LEU A 111 -7.02 -17.34 -14.93
CA LEU A 111 -5.57 -17.17 -15.09
C LEU A 111 -5.16 -15.70 -15.19
N ARG A 112 -5.98 -14.81 -15.80
CA ARG A 112 -5.61 -13.40 -16.00
C ARG A 112 -6.25 -12.43 -15.02
N ARG A 113 -7.54 -12.58 -14.69
CA ARG A 113 -8.29 -11.62 -13.84
C ARG A 113 -8.15 -11.88 -12.34
N SER A 114 -7.84 -13.11 -11.97
CA SER A 114 -7.54 -13.53 -10.61
C SER A 114 -6.15 -13.10 -10.12
N ASP A 115 -5.29 -12.55 -11.00
CA ASP A 115 -3.89 -12.16 -10.70
C ASP A 115 -3.01 -13.34 -10.26
N VAL A 116 -3.13 -14.48 -10.96
CA VAL A 116 -2.24 -15.66 -10.77
C VAL A 116 -0.77 -15.30 -10.95
N LEU A 117 -0.46 -14.46 -11.92
CA LEU A 117 0.88 -13.96 -12.21
C LEU A 117 1.05 -12.53 -11.69
N ASP A 118 2.22 -12.24 -11.13
CA ASP A 118 2.61 -10.87 -10.86
C ASP A 118 2.97 -10.15 -12.17
N LYS A 119 2.04 -9.32 -12.65
CA LYS A 119 2.20 -8.56 -13.90
C LYS A 119 3.28 -7.48 -13.80
N GLU A 120 3.63 -7.02 -12.60
CA GLU A 120 4.69 -6.02 -12.42
C GLU A 120 6.06 -6.65 -12.64
N SER A 121 6.26 -7.91 -12.23
CA SER A 121 7.49 -8.67 -12.49
C SER A 121 7.81 -8.86 -13.99
N LEU A 122 6.81 -8.71 -14.86
CA LEU A 122 6.95 -8.79 -16.31
C LEU A 122 7.40 -7.48 -16.95
N CYS A 123 7.53 -6.39 -16.18
CA CYS A 123 7.98 -5.10 -16.67
C CYS A 123 9.51 -5.04 -16.69
N VAL A 124 10.09 -4.74 -17.86
CA VAL A 124 11.55 -4.57 -18.01
C VAL A 124 11.92 -3.09 -17.95
N ILE A 125 11.28 -2.27 -18.79
CA ILE A 125 11.38 -0.81 -18.78
C ILE A 125 9.98 -0.23 -18.76
N ALA A 126 9.65 0.45 -17.65
CA ALA A 126 8.35 1.09 -17.46
C ALA A 126 7.94 1.97 -18.66
N GLY A 127 6.78 1.71 -19.23
CA GLY A 127 6.21 2.48 -20.35
C GLY A 127 6.84 2.22 -21.72
N GLN A 128 7.93 1.45 -21.81
CA GLN A 128 8.63 1.17 -23.08
C GLN A 128 8.64 -0.31 -23.45
N ARG A 129 9.15 -1.20 -22.58
CA ARG A 129 9.29 -2.63 -22.86
C ARG A 129 8.78 -3.49 -21.70
N VAL A 130 7.82 -4.35 -22.00
CA VAL A 130 7.28 -5.35 -21.08
C VAL A 130 7.21 -6.71 -21.77
N TRP A 131 7.19 -7.78 -20.98
CA TRP A 131 6.92 -9.11 -21.48
C TRP A 131 5.44 -9.28 -21.79
N HIS A 132 5.16 -9.78 -23.00
CA HIS A 132 3.86 -10.25 -23.43
C HIS A 132 3.86 -11.78 -23.42
N LEU A 133 3.20 -12.37 -22.41
CA LEU A 133 2.98 -13.80 -22.30
C LEU A 133 1.72 -14.21 -23.07
N LYS A 134 1.89 -15.13 -24.02
CA LYS A 134 0.81 -15.78 -24.77
C LYS A 134 0.68 -17.22 -24.30
N VAL A 135 -0.45 -17.56 -23.68
CA VAL A 135 -0.79 -18.93 -23.31
C VAL A 135 -1.78 -19.48 -24.34
N THR A 136 -1.40 -20.53 -25.05
CA THR A 136 -2.25 -21.21 -26.03
C THR A 136 -2.59 -22.60 -25.53
N ILE A 137 -3.88 -22.92 -25.49
CA ILE A 137 -4.38 -24.22 -25.05
C ILE A 137 -4.98 -24.95 -26.23
N HIS A 138 -4.41 -26.10 -26.59
CA HIS A 138 -4.89 -26.96 -27.67
C HIS A 138 -5.58 -28.19 -27.09
N CYS A 139 -6.88 -28.34 -27.35
CA CYS A 139 -7.63 -29.53 -26.95
C CYS A 139 -7.38 -30.65 -27.97
N LEU A 140 -6.92 -31.82 -27.52
CA LEU A 140 -6.56 -32.95 -28.39
C LEU A 140 -7.59 -34.07 -28.41
N SER A 141 -8.27 -34.32 -27.29
CA SER A 141 -9.30 -35.35 -27.18
C SER A 141 -10.28 -34.98 -26.09
N ASP A 142 -11.57 -34.94 -26.41
CA ASP A 142 -12.63 -34.72 -25.42
C ASP A 142 -13.33 -36.02 -25.02
N ALA A 143 -13.11 -36.44 -23.77
CA ALA A 143 -13.81 -37.56 -23.14
C ALA A 143 -14.53 -37.11 -21.86
N GLY A 144 -14.88 -35.82 -21.75
CA GLY A 144 -15.54 -35.22 -20.59
C GLY A 144 -14.60 -34.40 -19.72
N ASN A 145 -15.14 -33.35 -19.10
CA ASN A 145 -14.46 -32.39 -18.23
C ASN A 145 -13.21 -31.72 -18.85
N MET A 146 -13.35 -31.23 -20.08
CA MET A 146 -12.28 -30.51 -20.79
C MET A 146 -11.79 -29.26 -20.06
N LEU A 147 -12.69 -28.56 -19.37
CA LEU A 147 -12.41 -27.27 -18.74
C LEU A 147 -11.40 -27.39 -17.59
N ASP A 148 -11.59 -28.36 -16.69
CA ASP A 148 -10.70 -28.55 -15.53
C ASP A 148 -9.32 -29.00 -16.00
N CYS A 149 -9.27 -29.89 -17.01
CA CYS A 149 -8.02 -30.33 -17.64
C CYS A 149 -7.26 -29.15 -18.29
N ALA A 150 -7.97 -28.28 -19.02
CA ALA A 150 -7.38 -27.08 -19.63
C ALA A 150 -6.85 -26.08 -18.59
N CYS A 151 -7.57 -25.90 -17.48
CA CYS A 151 -7.12 -25.02 -16.39
C CYS A 151 -5.85 -25.57 -15.73
N LEU A 152 -5.80 -26.87 -15.43
CA LEU A 152 -4.61 -27.49 -14.86
C LEU A 152 -3.41 -27.40 -15.82
N ALA A 153 -3.62 -27.71 -17.11
CA ALA A 153 -2.58 -27.60 -18.13
C ALA A 153 -1.99 -26.17 -18.19
N GLY A 154 -2.84 -25.15 -18.23
CA GLY A 154 -2.41 -23.75 -18.28
C GLY A 154 -1.58 -23.33 -17.05
N ILE A 155 -1.98 -23.74 -15.85
CA ILE A 155 -1.27 -23.40 -14.61
C ILE A 155 0.08 -24.11 -14.53
N VAL A 156 0.11 -25.40 -14.88
CA VAL A 156 1.37 -26.17 -14.89
C VAL A 156 2.33 -25.61 -15.95
N ALA A 157 1.82 -25.23 -17.13
CA ALA A 157 2.63 -24.62 -18.18
C ALA A 157 3.22 -23.27 -17.74
N LEU A 158 2.43 -22.40 -17.10
CA LEU A 158 2.93 -21.15 -16.52
C LEU A 158 3.99 -21.40 -15.42
N LYS A 159 3.77 -22.40 -14.56
CA LYS A 159 4.71 -22.74 -13.48
C LYS A 159 6.02 -23.34 -14.00
N GLN A 160 5.99 -24.05 -15.12
CA GLN A 160 7.17 -24.62 -15.77
C GLN A 160 7.93 -23.57 -16.60
N TYR A 161 7.24 -22.62 -17.21
CA TYR A 161 7.85 -21.61 -18.08
C TYR A 161 8.90 -20.78 -17.35
N ARG A 162 9.96 -20.39 -18.07
CA ARG A 162 11.03 -19.53 -17.59
C ARG A 162 11.27 -18.43 -18.61
N ILE A 163 11.32 -17.19 -18.15
CA ILE A 163 11.60 -16.03 -19.00
C ILE A 163 13.12 -15.92 -19.21
N PRO A 164 13.60 -15.63 -20.43
CA PRO A 164 15.02 -15.35 -20.69
C PRO A 164 15.55 -14.17 -19.85
N ASP A 165 16.79 -14.24 -19.38
CA ASP A 165 17.41 -13.12 -18.66
C ASP A 165 17.68 -11.93 -19.58
N VAL A 166 17.58 -10.72 -19.04
CA VAL A 166 17.62 -9.48 -19.80
C VAL A 166 18.51 -8.47 -19.11
N GLU A 167 19.40 -7.84 -19.87
CA GLU A 167 20.18 -6.69 -19.39
C GLU A 167 19.75 -5.43 -20.13
N VAL A 168 19.61 -4.36 -19.35
CA VAL A 168 19.16 -3.06 -19.81
C VAL A 168 20.36 -2.11 -19.75
N ILE A 169 20.83 -1.66 -20.92
CA ILE A 169 21.88 -0.66 -21.04
C ILE A 169 21.27 0.58 -21.69
N GLY A 170 20.86 1.54 -20.88
CA GLY A 170 20.14 2.72 -21.36
C GLY A 170 18.73 2.38 -21.86
N GLU A 171 18.45 2.61 -23.15
CA GLU A 171 17.18 2.25 -23.80
C GLU A 171 17.25 0.91 -24.57
N ASP A 172 18.45 0.33 -24.67
CA ASP A 172 18.67 -0.93 -25.36
C ASP A 172 18.54 -2.11 -24.39
N VAL A 173 17.77 -3.10 -24.83
CA VAL A 173 17.43 -4.30 -24.06
C VAL A 173 18.00 -5.51 -24.77
N THR A 174 19.00 -6.14 -24.17
CA THR A 174 19.65 -7.33 -24.70
C THR A 174 19.09 -8.56 -23.98
N ILE A 175 18.51 -9.47 -24.76
CA ILE A 175 17.93 -10.73 -24.26
C ILE A 175 19.01 -11.80 -24.39
N TYR A 176 19.36 -12.43 -23.28
CA TYR A 176 20.34 -13.52 -23.28
C TYR A 176 19.66 -14.86 -23.56
N PRO A 177 20.20 -15.67 -24.50
CA PRO A 177 19.72 -17.02 -24.71
C PRO A 177 20.03 -17.90 -23.48
N ALA A 178 19.24 -18.96 -23.29
CA ALA A 178 19.37 -19.87 -22.15
C ALA A 178 20.75 -20.57 -22.04
N SER A 179 21.55 -20.55 -23.11
CA SER A 179 22.94 -21.03 -23.13
C SER A 179 23.93 -20.10 -22.45
N GLU A 180 23.65 -18.80 -22.43
CA GLU A 180 24.55 -17.78 -21.85
C GLU A 180 24.17 -17.46 -20.40
N ARG A 181 22.86 -17.37 -20.11
CA ARG A 181 22.35 -17.11 -18.76
C ARG A 181 21.14 -17.97 -18.45
N ALA A 182 21.02 -18.40 -17.19
CA ALA A 182 19.92 -19.23 -16.74
C ALA A 182 18.59 -18.44 -16.76
N PRO A 183 17.51 -18.98 -17.37
CA PRO A 183 16.24 -18.28 -17.46
C PRO A 183 15.49 -18.28 -16.11
N ILE A 184 14.73 -17.22 -15.86
CA ILE A 184 14.15 -16.87 -14.55
C ILE A 184 12.71 -17.41 -14.44
N PRO A 185 12.28 -17.98 -13.29
CA PRO A 185 10.89 -18.38 -13.06
C PRO A 185 9.92 -17.21 -13.04
N LEU A 186 8.69 -17.46 -13.53
CA LEU A 186 7.58 -16.54 -13.37
C LEU A 186 7.20 -16.39 -11.89
N ALA A 187 6.98 -15.14 -11.45
CA ALA A 187 6.43 -14.85 -10.14
C ALA A 187 4.92 -15.16 -10.12
N MET A 188 4.53 -16.19 -9.37
CA MET A 188 3.15 -16.66 -9.23
C MET A 188 2.62 -16.30 -7.84
N ASN A 189 1.48 -15.62 -7.77
CA ASN A 189 0.85 -15.21 -6.50
C ASN A 189 0.08 -16.37 -5.84
N HIS A 190 -0.64 -17.18 -6.63
CA HIS A 190 -1.40 -18.34 -6.17
C HIS A 190 -1.65 -19.33 -7.33
N THR A 191 -2.11 -20.54 -7.02
CA THR A 191 -2.41 -21.59 -8.00
C THR A 191 -3.88 -22.00 -7.91
N PRO A 192 -4.73 -21.58 -8.88
CA PRO A 192 -6.12 -22.02 -8.96
C PRO A 192 -6.26 -23.54 -9.24
N PHE A 193 -7.40 -24.11 -8.86
CA PHE A 193 -7.87 -25.42 -9.26
C PHE A 193 -9.34 -25.30 -9.64
N CYS A 194 -9.71 -25.83 -10.80
CA CYS A 194 -11.10 -25.87 -11.25
C CYS A 194 -11.71 -27.24 -10.96
N PHE A 195 -12.96 -27.22 -10.49
CA PHE A 195 -13.77 -28.38 -10.17
C PHE A 195 -15.13 -28.26 -10.85
N THR A 196 -15.44 -29.18 -11.76
CA THR A 196 -16.71 -29.19 -12.49
C THR A 196 -17.62 -30.31 -12.01
N PHE A 197 -18.82 -29.92 -11.58
CA PHE A 197 -19.91 -30.77 -11.10
C PHE A 197 -21.01 -30.89 -12.15
N ALA A 198 -21.49 -32.10 -12.42
CA ALA A 198 -22.65 -32.38 -13.26
C ALA A 198 -23.88 -32.69 -12.41
N PHE A 199 -25.00 -32.04 -12.74
CA PHE A 199 -26.30 -32.24 -12.11
C PHE A 199 -27.24 -32.94 -13.06
N PHE A 200 -28.04 -33.87 -12.55
CA PHE A 200 -28.97 -34.67 -13.34
C PHE A 200 -30.43 -34.24 -13.05
N PRO A 201 -31.38 -34.55 -13.95
CA PRO A 201 -32.76 -34.08 -13.80
C PRO A 201 -33.52 -34.71 -12.63
N ASP A 202 -33.06 -35.86 -12.13
CA ASP A 202 -33.67 -36.56 -11.00
C ASP A 202 -32.99 -36.14 -9.70
N SER A 203 -33.76 -35.63 -8.73
CA SER A 203 -33.23 -35.15 -7.43
C SER A 203 -32.69 -36.26 -6.54
N GLN A 204 -32.99 -37.53 -6.84
CA GLN A 204 -32.42 -38.68 -6.14
C GLN A 204 -31.01 -39.03 -6.61
N VAL A 205 -30.55 -38.45 -7.73
CA VAL A 205 -29.20 -38.69 -8.25
C VAL A 205 -28.25 -37.64 -7.64
N PRO A 206 -27.20 -38.06 -6.91
CA PRO A 206 -26.22 -37.12 -6.37
C PRO A 206 -25.43 -36.44 -7.50
N PRO A 207 -24.94 -35.19 -7.29
CA PRO A 207 -24.09 -34.53 -8.26
C PRO A 207 -22.77 -35.29 -8.42
N VAL A 208 -22.27 -35.32 -9.66
CA VAL A 208 -21.03 -36.02 -10.01
C VAL A 208 -19.90 -35.03 -10.28
N LEU A 209 -18.77 -35.20 -9.62
CA LEU A 209 -17.54 -34.44 -9.87
C LEU A 209 -16.74 -35.08 -11.02
N ASP A 210 -16.15 -34.25 -11.87
CA ASP A 210 -15.37 -34.68 -13.03
C ASP A 210 -16.15 -35.65 -13.95
N PRO A 211 -17.20 -35.14 -14.62
CA PRO A 211 -18.09 -35.97 -15.42
C PRO A 211 -17.37 -36.56 -16.64
N SER A 212 -17.66 -37.82 -16.92
CA SER A 212 -17.33 -38.48 -18.18
C SER A 212 -18.15 -37.89 -19.34
N GLN A 213 -17.77 -38.14 -20.58
CA GLN A 213 -18.48 -37.63 -21.76
C GLN A 213 -19.97 -38.01 -21.78
N LEU A 214 -20.32 -39.22 -21.35
CA LEU A 214 -21.70 -39.69 -21.31
C LEU A 214 -22.52 -38.97 -20.22
N GLU A 215 -21.93 -38.82 -19.03
CA GLU A 215 -22.49 -38.02 -17.92
C GLU A 215 -22.65 -36.54 -18.30
N GLN A 216 -21.67 -35.97 -19.01
CA GLN A 216 -21.69 -34.59 -19.47
C GLN A 216 -22.75 -34.35 -20.56
N ARG A 217 -23.06 -35.34 -21.39
CA ARG A 217 -24.13 -35.24 -22.40
C ARG A 217 -25.54 -35.40 -21.82
N LEU A 218 -25.68 -36.16 -20.73
CA LEU A 218 -26.96 -36.50 -20.10
C LEU A 218 -27.33 -35.62 -18.90
N ASN A 219 -26.45 -34.69 -18.51
CA ASN A 219 -26.72 -33.76 -17.41
C ASN A 219 -27.85 -32.77 -17.76
N SER A 220 -28.44 -32.18 -16.71
CA SER A 220 -29.35 -31.04 -16.78
C SER A 220 -28.66 -29.70 -16.58
N GLY A 221 -27.43 -29.72 -16.09
CA GLY A 221 -26.52 -28.58 -16.08
C GLY A 221 -25.19 -28.91 -15.41
N LEU A 222 -24.23 -28.02 -15.62
CA LEU A 222 -22.87 -28.13 -15.06
C LEU A 222 -22.57 -26.93 -14.19
N MET A 223 -21.93 -27.14 -13.05
CA MET A 223 -21.39 -26.06 -12.23
C MET A 223 -19.87 -26.21 -12.14
N SER A 224 -19.14 -25.21 -12.60
CA SER A 224 -17.68 -25.16 -12.48
C SER A 224 -17.30 -24.16 -11.40
N VAL A 225 -16.44 -24.59 -10.48
CA VAL A 225 -15.98 -23.81 -9.32
C VAL A 225 -14.45 -23.73 -9.39
N ALA A 226 -13.90 -22.53 -9.45
CA ALA A 226 -12.46 -22.30 -9.38
C ALA A 226 -12.09 -21.87 -7.95
N LEU A 227 -11.21 -22.63 -7.30
CA LEU A 227 -10.72 -22.36 -5.95
C LEU A 227 -9.20 -22.19 -5.96
N ASN A 228 -8.62 -21.38 -5.08
CA ASN A 228 -7.17 -21.43 -4.86
C ASN A 228 -6.78 -22.52 -3.84
N ALA A 229 -5.48 -22.73 -3.64
CA ALA A 229 -4.95 -23.66 -2.62
C ALA A 229 -5.41 -23.33 -1.19
N GLN A 230 -5.79 -22.07 -0.93
CA GLN A 230 -6.34 -21.57 0.33
C GLN A 230 -7.87 -21.73 0.44
N LYS A 231 -8.51 -22.45 -0.51
CA LYS A 231 -9.96 -22.69 -0.59
C LYS A 231 -10.81 -21.43 -0.80
N GLU A 232 -10.21 -20.36 -1.31
CA GLU A 232 -10.94 -19.15 -1.67
C GLU A 232 -11.56 -19.29 -3.06
N LEU A 233 -12.81 -18.83 -3.19
CA LEU A 233 -13.53 -18.85 -4.45
C LEU A 233 -13.01 -17.76 -5.41
N ILE A 234 -12.50 -18.18 -6.56
CA ILE A 234 -12.04 -17.30 -7.63
C ILE A 234 -13.18 -17.00 -8.61
N ASP A 235 -13.89 -18.03 -9.07
CA ASP A 235 -15.03 -17.89 -9.97
C ASP A 235 -15.99 -19.07 -9.77
N LEU A 236 -17.29 -18.83 -9.93
CA LEU A 236 -18.32 -19.85 -9.93
C LEU A 236 -19.21 -19.66 -11.14
N ARG A 237 -19.44 -20.71 -11.91
CA ARG A 237 -20.22 -20.64 -13.14
C ARG A 237 -21.13 -21.83 -13.32
N SER A 238 -22.42 -21.55 -13.45
CA SER A 238 -23.41 -22.52 -13.94
C SER A 238 -23.50 -22.46 -15.47
N HIS A 239 -23.35 -23.60 -16.13
CA HIS A 239 -23.68 -23.80 -17.53
C HIS A 239 -25.08 -24.41 -17.59
N ASP A 240 -25.96 -23.70 -18.29
CA ASP A 240 -27.40 -23.94 -18.46
C ASP A 240 -28.32 -23.35 -17.37
N ALA A 241 -29.31 -22.56 -17.83
CA ALA A 241 -30.19 -21.74 -16.98
C ALA A 241 -31.25 -22.55 -16.23
N ARG A 242 -31.46 -23.82 -16.62
CA ARG A 242 -32.44 -24.72 -16.00
C ARG A 242 -32.03 -25.20 -14.59
N MET A 243 -30.76 -25.09 -14.21
CA MET A 243 -30.31 -25.42 -12.86
C MET A 243 -30.91 -24.53 -11.76
N LEU A 244 -31.30 -23.29 -12.09
CA LEU A 244 -31.91 -22.39 -11.11
C LEU A 244 -33.33 -22.82 -10.68
N LEU A 245 -33.92 -23.85 -11.31
CA LEU A 245 -35.25 -24.36 -11.00
C LEU A 245 -35.28 -25.79 -10.44
N MET A 246 -34.17 -26.54 -10.44
CA MET A 246 -34.18 -28.00 -10.10
C MET A 246 -33.46 -28.40 -8.81
N SER A 247 -33.14 -27.49 -7.89
CA SER A 247 -32.64 -27.85 -6.55
C SER A 247 -33.29 -27.07 -5.41
N ALA A 248 -34.63 -27.11 -5.35
CA ALA A 248 -35.37 -26.83 -4.12
C ALA A 248 -35.89 -28.14 -3.50
N THR A 249 -35.02 -29.14 -3.29
CA THR A 249 -35.31 -30.29 -2.41
C THR A 249 -34.01 -30.80 -1.78
N VAL A 250 -33.51 -30.05 -0.80
CA VAL A 250 -32.65 -30.59 0.27
C VAL A 250 -33.58 -31.30 1.28
N PRO A 251 -33.25 -32.49 1.81
CA PRO A 251 -34.08 -33.13 2.84
C PRO A 251 -34.21 -32.21 4.06
N PRO A 252 -35.38 -32.17 4.73
CA PRO A 252 -35.67 -31.17 5.74
C PRO A 252 -34.89 -31.49 7.01
N ASN A 253 -33.73 -30.84 7.15
CA ASN A 253 -33.18 -30.45 8.43
C ASN A 253 -32.45 -29.12 8.25
N SER A 254 -33.23 -28.11 7.89
CA SER A 254 -33.09 -26.71 8.34
C SER A 254 -34.02 -25.86 7.49
N THR A 255 -34.84 -25.08 8.19
CA THR A 255 -35.91 -24.27 7.65
C THR A 255 -35.39 -23.12 6.79
N SER A 256 -35.74 -23.08 5.50
CA SER A 256 -35.78 -21.83 4.74
C SER A 256 -36.98 -21.81 3.79
N THR A 257 -37.94 -20.95 4.10
CA THR A 257 -39.15 -20.64 3.33
C THR A 257 -38.83 -19.87 2.05
N GLY A 258 -39.64 -20.11 1.02
CA GLY A 258 -39.43 -19.71 -0.37
C GLY A 258 -39.52 -18.21 -0.70
N THR A 259 -39.13 -17.95 -1.93
CA THR A 259 -39.19 -16.69 -2.66
C THR A 259 -40.63 -16.19 -2.84
N ALA A 260 -40.92 -15.02 -2.28
CA ALA A 260 -42.03 -14.18 -2.69
C ALA A 260 -41.50 -12.76 -2.95
N LEU A 261 -41.98 -12.13 -4.02
CA LEU A 261 -41.79 -10.70 -4.26
C LEU A 261 -42.35 -9.91 -3.07
N PHE A 262 -41.46 -9.33 -2.26
CA PHE A 262 -41.85 -8.46 -1.14
C PHE A 262 -41.45 -7.02 -1.43
N LYS A 263 -42.45 -6.19 -1.76
CA LYS A 263 -42.38 -4.74 -1.62
C LYS A 263 -42.51 -4.40 -0.13
N GLY A 264 -41.39 -4.10 0.52
CA GLY A 264 -41.30 -3.29 1.74
C GLY A 264 -41.91 -3.84 3.05
N LYS A 265 -41.11 -3.72 4.11
CA LYS A 265 -41.42 -3.85 5.55
C LYS A 265 -41.87 -5.24 6.05
N ALA A 266 -40.90 -6.12 6.27
CA ALA A 266 -41.03 -7.23 7.21
C ALA A 266 -39.80 -7.26 8.15
N LYS A 267 -40.06 -7.30 9.46
CA LYS A 267 -39.03 -7.54 10.49
C LYS A 267 -38.44 -8.93 10.26
N ALA A 268 -37.13 -8.99 10.02
CA ALA A 268 -36.38 -10.23 9.83
C ALA A 268 -36.41 -11.11 11.10
N ILE A 269 -36.65 -12.41 10.91
CA ILE A 269 -36.40 -13.46 11.91
C ILE A 269 -34.87 -13.67 11.96
N PRO A 270 -34.22 -13.69 13.14
CA PRO A 270 -32.76 -13.64 13.21
C PRO A 270 -32.13 -14.98 12.82
N PRO A 271 -31.18 -15.02 11.85
CA PRO A 271 -30.20 -16.11 11.80
C PRO A 271 -29.31 -16.05 13.04
N ALA A 272 -28.80 -17.20 13.49
CA ALA A 272 -27.88 -17.25 14.62
C ALA A 272 -26.68 -16.30 14.36
N ILE A 273 -26.35 -15.47 15.35
CA ILE A 273 -25.21 -14.55 15.25
C ILE A 273 -23.94 -15.39 15.36
N ASP A 274 -23.33 -15.70 14.22
CA ASP A 274 -22.13 -16.54 14.16
C ASP A 274 -20.84 -15.69 14.32
N PHE A 275 -20.03 -16.05 15.32
CA PHE A 275 -18.71 -15.51 15.65
C PHE A 275 -17.63 -16.61 15.69
N ASN A 276 -17.87 -17.79 15.10
CA ASN A 276 -16.97 -18.94 15.16
C ASN A 276 -15.53 -18.65 14.68
N ASP A 277 -15.37 -17.68 13.77
CA ASP A 277 -14.07 -17.22 13.25
C ASP A 277 -13.20 -16.43 14.26
N LEU A 278 -13.74 -16.12 15.45
CA LEU A 278 -13.01 -15.40 16.50
C LEU A 278 -12.08 -16.31 17.33
N SER A 279 -12.32 -17.61 17.37
CA SER A 279 -11.56 -18.56 18.20
C SER A 279 -11.08 -19.79 17.41
N PRO A 280 -10.24 -19.61 16.37
CA PRO A 280 -9.68 -20.73 15.63
C PRO A 280 -8.76 -21.59 16.53
N ALA A 281 -8.78 -22.90 16.33
CA ALA A 281 -7.84 -23.79 17.02
C ALA A 281 -6.41 -23.52 16.52
N LEU A 282 -5.50 -23.24 17.45
CA LEU A 282 -4.09 -23.03 17.14
C LEU A 282 -3.38 -24.39 17.11
N THR A 283 -2.60 -24.64 16.06
CA THR A 283 -1.83 -25.88 15.86
C THR A 283 -0.34 -25.60 15.83
N TYR A 284 0.49 -26.65 15.91
CA TYR A 284 1.94 -26.49 15.75
C TYR A 284 2.31 -25.91 14.39
N ARG A 285 1.59 -26.25 13.31
CA ARG A 285 1.76 -25.65 11.97
C ARG A 285 1.54 -24.15 12.02
N THR A 286 0.52 -23.69 12.73
CA THR A 286 0.24 -22.26 12.87
C THR A 286 1.42 -21.53 13.51
N ILE A 287 2.00 -22.07 14.59
CA ILE A 287 3.15 -21.45 15.28
C ILE A 287 4.45 -21.56 14.46
N LEU A 288 4.69 -22.70 13.82
CA LEU A 288 5.95 -22.97 13.12
C LEU A 288 6.00 -22.41 11.68
N SER A 289 4.87 -21.97 11.13
CA SER A 289 4.83 -21.35 9.80
C SER A 289 5.65 -20.05 9.77
N GLY A 290 6.58 -19.95 8.80
CA GLY A 290 7.35 -18.73 8.52
C GLY A 290 6.60 -17.71 7.66
N ASN A 291 5.54 -18.14 6.95
CA ASN A 291 4.72 -17.27 6.12
C ASN A 291 3.55 -16.71 6.95
N LEU A 292 3.80 -15.57 7.57
CA LEU A 292 2.84 -14.81 8.36
C LEU A 292 2.08 -13.83 7.48
N GLY A 293 0.76 -14.03 7.37
CA GLY A 293 -0.14 -13.15 6.61
C GLY A 293 -1.22 -12.52 7.49
N THR A 294 -2.05 -11.66 6.91
CA THR A 294 -3.11 -10.94 7.64
C THR A 294 -4.23 -11.83 8.18
N ARG A 295 -4.29 -13.08 7.72
CA ARG A 295 -5.22 -14.14 8.18
C ARG A 295 -4.64 -15.05 9.24
N ASP A 296 -3.41 -14.80 9.69
CA ASP A 296 -2.82 -15.59 10.76
C ASP A 296 -3.73 -15.52 12.02
N PRO A 297 -4.11 -16.66 12.59
CA PRO A 297 -5.03 -16.69 13.74
C PRO A 297 -4.41 -16.07 15.00
N LEU A 298 -3.07 -16.06 15.13
CA LEU A 298 -2.32 -15.46 16.23
C LEU A 298 -1.86 -14.02 15.92
N ARG A 299 -2.50 -13.36 14.94
CA ARG A 299 -2.18 -11.97 14.59
C ARG A 299 -2.38 -11.05 15.77
N VAL A 300 -1.37 -10.22 16.07
CA VAL A 300 -1.42 -9.22 17.15
C VAL A 300 -1.14 -7.84 16.57
N ILE A 301 -2.15 -6.98 16.59
CA ILE A 301 -2.07 -5.61 16.11
C ILE A 301 -2.22 -4.65 17.28
N ALA A 302 -1.34 -3.66 17.34
CA ALA A 302 -1.49 -2.52 18.24
C ALA A 302 -1.76 -1.23 17.46
N LEU A 303 -2.49 -0.31 18.08
CA LEU A 303 -2.51 1.09 17.69
C LEU A 303 -2.06 1.92 18.88
N CYS A 304 -1.14 2.85 18.64
CA CYS A 304 -0.73 3.87 19.62
C CYS A 304 -1.13 5.25 19.12
N ASP A 305 -1.70 6.07 20.00
CA ASP A 305 -2.28 7.38 19.73
C ASP A 305 -1.77 8.37 20.78
N SER A 306 -1.23 9.50 20.31
CA SER A 306 -0.62 10.50 21.20
C SER A 306 -1.67 11.34 21.90
N ASP A 307 -1.62 11.39 23.23
CA ASP A 307 -2.66 11.98 24.05
C ASP A 307 -2.70 13.51 23.93
N ALA A 308 -3.84 14.03 23.44
CA ALA A 308 -4.02 15.47 23.20
C ALA A 308 -2.83 16.10 22.43
N PHE A 309 -2.36 15.41 21.39
CA PHE A 309 -1.04 15.59 20.77
C PHE A 309 -0.54 17.04 20.64
N TYR A 310 -1.30 17.95 20.01
CA TYR A 310 -0.82 19.34 19.83
C TYR A 310 -0.69 20.08 21.17
N ALA A 311 -1.61 19.85 22.10
CA ALA A 311 -1.49 20.42 23.44
C ALA A 311 -0.29 19.82 24.17
N GLY A 312 -0.05 18.51 24.05
CA GLY A 312 1.16 17.86 24.57
C GLY A 312 2.45 18.44 23.99
N CYS A 313 2.49 18.72 22.68
CA CYS A 313 3.63 19.38 22.03
C CYS A 313 3.90 20.78 22.59
N GLU A 314 2.85 21.60 22.75
CA GLU A 314 3.00 22.94 23.35
C GLU A 314 3.37 22.89 24.83
N MET A 315 2.83 21.93 25.59
CA MET A 315 3.19 21.69 26.99
C MET A 315 4.67 21.32 27.13
N ALA A 316 5.19 20.46 26.25
CA ALA A 316 6.61 20.12 26.22
C ALA A 316 7.48 21.30 25.82
N ARG A 317 7.09 22.07 24.79
CA ARG A 317 7.83 23.26 24.33
C ARG A 317 7.92 24.35 25.40
N LEU A 318 6.83 24.56 26.13
CA LEU A 318 6.72 25.58 27.18
C LEU A 318 7.10 25.06 28.57
N ASN A 319 7.40 23.77 28.70
CA ASN A 319 7.69 23.07 29.95
C ASN A 319 6.61 23.28 31.04
N ILE A 320 5.34 23.10 30.67
CA ILE A 320 4.17 23.28 31.56
C ILE A 320 3.20 22.10 31.44
N PHE A 321 3.25 21.18 32.40
CA PHE A 321 2.44 19.96 32.35
C PHE A 321 1.20 19.99 33.26
N ASP A 322 1.23 20.79 34.33
CA ASP A 322 0.21 20.79 35.39
C ASP A 322 -0.87 21.88 35.25
N LYS A 323 -0.96 22.53 34.09
CA LYS A 323 -1.88 23.66 33.86
C LYS A 323 -2.90 23.36 32.77
N PRO A 324 -4.13 23.89 32.85
CA PRO A 324 -5.10 23.77 31.77
C PRO A 324 -4.59 24.53 30.54
N LEU A 325 -4.41 23.83 29.42
CA LEU A 325 -3.85 24.38 28.18
C LEU A 325 -4.72 23.99 26.98
N VAL A 326 -4.91 24.97 26.10
CA VAL A 326 -5.55 24.79 24.80
C VAL A 326 -4.71 25.33 23.66
N VAL A 327 -4.83 24.69 22.51
CA VAL A 327 -4.19 25.11 21.26
C VAL A 327 -5.24 25.66 20.31
N LEU A 328 -5.00 26.87 19.83
CA LEU A 328 -5.85 27.59 18.89
C LEU A 328 -5.32 27.54 17.47
N GLN A 329 -6.25 27.45 16.53
CA GLN A 329 -6.06 27.84 15.14
C GLN A 329 -7.06 28.94 14.81
N TRP A 330 -6.54 30.16 14.67
CA TRP A 330 -7.33 31.38 14.59
C TRP A 330 -8.21 31.53 15.84
N THR A 331 -9.51 31.34 15.70
CA THR A 331 -10.51 31.46 16.79
C THR A 331 -10.96 30.10 17.32
N LEU A 332 -10.61 28.99 16.66
CA LEU A 332 -11.10 27.66 16.98
C LEU A 332 -10.09 26.88 17.82
N LEU A 333 -10.57 26.21 18.85
CA LEU A 333 -9.78 25.27 19.65
C LEU A 333 -9.57 23.97 18.87
N ILE A 334 -8.31 23.65 18.57
CA ILE A 334 -7.95 22.43 17.80
C ILE A 334 -7.43 21.31 18.70
N ALA A 335 -6.89 21.63 19.88
CA ALA A 335 -6.49 20.64 20.88
C ALA A 335 -6.70 21.17 22.29
N VAL A 336 -7.05 20.26 23.21
CA VAL A 336 -7.38 20.54 24.60
C VAL A 336 -6.70 19.47 25.45
N ASN A 337 -5.84 19.87 26.38
CA ASN A 337 -5.19 18.93 27.29
C ASN A 337 -6.19 18.36 28.30
N TYR A 338 -5.84 17.24 28.93
CA TYR A 338 -6.77 16.51 29.79
C TYR A 338 -7.16 17.29 31.05
N ILE A 339 -6.30 18.19 31.54
CA ILE A 339 -6.61 19.07 32.67
C ILE A 339 -7.74 20.04 32.28
N ALA A 340 -7.63 20.71 31.13
CA ALA A 340 -8.67 21.61 30.63
C ALA A 340 -9.99 20.88 30.30
N ARG A 341 -9.93 19.62 29.86
CA ARG A 341 -11.14 18.80 29.62
C ARG A 341 -11.98 18.57 30.88
N LYS A 342 -11.36 18.57 32.08
CA LYS A 342 -12.09 18.43 33.36
C LYS A 342 -13.08 19.58 33.60
N TYR A 343 -12.81 20.76 33.03
CA TYR A 343 -13.70 21.92 33.07
C TYR A 343 -14.78 21.88 31.96
N GLY A 344 -14.93 20.74 31.28
CA GLY A 344 -15.89 20.56 30.19
C GLY A 344 -15.50 21.26 28.89
N ILE A 345 -14.24 21.68 28.73
CA ILE A 345 -13.74 22.31 27.50
C ILE A 345 -13.52 21.22 26.44
N THR A 346 -14.06 21.43 25.25
CA THR A 346 -13.96 20.49 24.13
C THR A 346 -13.37 21.15 22.89
N ARG A 347 -12.90 20.33 21.95
CA ARG A 347 -12.43 20.82 20.64
C ARG A 347 -13.58 21.51 19.89
N MET A 348 -13.26 22.52 19.08
CA MET A 348 -14.21 23.35 18.33
C MET A 348 -15.06 24.33 19.16
N MET A 349 -14.92 24.35 20.50
CA MET A 349 -15.55 25.37 21.35
C MET A 349 -14.91 26.75 21.11
N SER A 350 -15.68 27.82 21.33
CA SER A 350 -15.17 29.19 21.19
C SER A 350 -14.21 29.56 22.33
N LEU A 351 -13.22 30.41 22.05
CA LEU A 351 -12.27 30.85 23.06
C LEU A 351 -12.95 31.57 24.24
N LYS A 352 -14.03 32.31 23.96
CA LYS A 352 -14.79 33.03 24.99
C LYS A 352 -15.43 32.07 25.98
N GLU A 353 -16.16 31.07 25.49
CA GLU A 353 -16.78 30.03 26.32
C GLU A 353 -15.74 29.24 27.11
N ALA A 354 -14.59 28.93 26.51
CA ALA A 354 -13.53 28.21 27.21
C ALA A 354 -12.93 29.02 28.37
N LYS A 355 -12.72 30.33 28.18
CA LYS A 355 -12.25 31.23 29.26
C LYS A 355 -13.30 31.48 30.34
N GLU A 356 -14.58 31.48 29.99
CA GLU A 356 -15.67 31.56 30.98
C GLU A 356 -15.69 30.31 31.89
N ARG A 357 -15.38 29.12 31.35
CA ARG A 357 -15.30 27.87 32.12
C ARG A 357 -14.02 27.73 32.93
N CYS A 358 -12.91 28.30 32.46
CA CYS A 358 -11.59 28.22 33.10
C CYS A 358 -10.85 29.56 32.94
N PRO A 359 -10.92 30.47 33.92
CA PRO A 359 -10.22 31.76 33.85
C PRO A 359 -8.69 31.63 33.80
N GLU A 360 -8.08 30.64 34.47
CA GLU A 360 -6.63 30.37 34.42
C GLU A 360 -6.15 29.65 33.14
N LEU A 361 -6.99 29.53 32.11
CA LEU A 361 -6.69 28.78 30.90
C LEU A 361 -5.50 29.37 30.13
N ILE A 362 -4.46 28.55 29.92
CA ILE A 362 -3.34 28.90 29.05
C ILE A 362 -3.74 28.68 27.61
N VAL A 363 -3.61 29.73 26.82
CA VAL A 363 -4.03 29.75 25.41
C VAL A 363 -2.80 29.90 24.55
N VAL A 364 -2.55 28.92 23.69
CA VAL A 364 -1.43 28.94 22.75
C VAL A 364 -1.97 28.91 21.33
N HIS A 365 -1.58 29.88 20.50
CA HIS A 365 -1.87 29.80 19.08
C HIS A 365 -0.78 29.00 18.37
N VAL A 366 -1.16 28.19 17.37
CA VAL A 366 -0.21 27.49 16.49
C VAL A 366 0.77 28.47 15.84
N ALA A 367 2.00 28.03 15.54
CA ALA A 367 2.96 28.85 14.81
C ALA A 367 2.38 29.30 13.45
N THR A 368 2.78 30.49 12.99
CA THR A 368 2.33 31.03 11.72
C THR A 368 3.48 31.64 10.93
N TYR A 369 3.41 31.49 9.60
CA TYR A 369 4.16 32.29 8.65
C TYR A 369 3.54 33.69 8.62
N LYS A 370 4.37 34.71 8.81
CA LYS A 370 4.00 36.12 8.66
C LYS A 370 4.46 36.61 7.29
N GLU A 371 3.76 37.58 6.73
CA GLU A 371 4.19 38.22 5.49
C GLU A 371 5.63 38.74 5.59
N GLY A 372 6.48 38.33 4.64
CA GLY A 372 7.89 38.70 4.58
C GLY A 372 8.85 37.73 5.29
N GLU A 373 8.35 36.85 6.16
CA GLU A 373 9.17 35.87 6.87
C GLU A 373 9.31 34.56 6.08
N GLU A 374 10.51 33.98 6.10
CA GLU A 374 10.80 32.69 5.43
C GLU A 374 10.46 31.49 6.32
N GLU A 375 10.45 31.68 7.64
CA GLU A 375 10.20 30.64 8.63
C GLU A 375 8.96 30.94 9.50
N PRO A 376 8.28 29.90 10.02
CA PRO A 376 7.15 30.10 10.91
C PRO A 376 7.59 30.46 12.34
N GLY A 377 6.90 31.43 12.93
CA GLY A 377 7.14 31.88 14.31
C GLY A 377 5.91 31.79 15.21
N TYR A 378 6.12 31.90 16.52
CA TYR A 378 5.04 32.13 17.48
C TYR A 378 4.88 33.64 17.70
N TRP A 379 3.67 34.14 17.47
CA TRP A 379 3.35 35.57 17.53
C TRP A 379 2.28 35.82 18.59
N GLU A 380 2.33 36.97 19.26
CA GLU A 380 1.33 37.30 20.29
C GLU A 380 -0.07 37.48 19.69
N ASN A 381 -0.18 38.15 18.54
CA ASN A 381 -1.46 38.48 17.90
C ASN A 381 -1.44 38.14 16.39
N PRO A 382 -1.49 36.85 16.01
CA PRO A 382 -1.51 36.44 14.61
C PRO A 382 -2.84 36.82 13.94
N ASP A 383 -2.79 37.45 12.77
CA ASP A 383 -3.98 37.83 11.99
C ASP A 383 -4.11 36.95 10.74
N THR A 384 -5.31 36.39 10.52
CA THR A 384 -5.60 35.55 9.36
C THR A 384 -5.45 36.27 8.01
N ARG A 385 -5.47 37.60 7.99
CA ARG A 385 -5.28 38.43 6.78
C ARG A 385 -3.81 38.55 6.36
N THR A 386 -2.88 38.41 7.29
CA THR A 386 -1.44 38.61 7.05
C THR A 386 -0.59 37.38 7.37
N HIS A 387 -1.19 36.36 8.00
CA HIS A 387 -0.48 35.15 8.42
C HIS A 387 -1.09 33.88 7.83
N LYS A 388 -0.30 32.81 7.83
CA LYS A 388 -0.74 31.45 7.54
C LYS A 388 -0.23 30.48 8.60
N VAL A 389 -1.09 29.59 9.07
CA VAL A 389 -0.74 28.52 10.02
C VAL A 389 0.37 27.62 9.47
N SER A 390 1.35 27.32 10.32
CA SER A 390 2.30 26.22 10.18
C SER A 390 1.95 25.11 11.16
N LEU A 391 2.01 23.87 10.68
CA LEU A 391 1.91 22.68 11.54
C LEU A 391 3.25 21.91 11.56
N ASP A 392 4.33 22.54 11.07
CA ASP A 392 5.62 21.88 10.87
C ASP A 392 6.23 21.46 12.20
N PHE A 393 6.09 22.28 13.25
CA PHE A 393 6.48 21.92 14.61
C PHE A 393 5.88 20.57 15.05
N TYR A 394 4.56 20.41 14.96
CA TYR A 394 3.89 19.15 15.34
C TYR A 394 4.29 17.98 14.45
N ARG A 395 4.60 18.21 13.16
CA ARG A 395 5.11 17.16 12.26
C ARG A 395 6.49 16.68 12.68
N ARG A 396 7.38 17.58 13.12
CA ARG A 396 8.72 17.24 13.62
C ARG A 396 8.62 16.43 14.92
N GLU A 397 7.77 16.84 15.86
CA GLU A 397 7.54 16.07 17.10
C GLU A 397 6.95 14.68 16.82
N SER A 398 6.02 14.59 15.87
CA SER A 398 5.48 13.30 15.39
C SER A 398 6.57 12.37 14.85
N ILE A 399 7.54 12.92 14.10
CA ILE A 399 8.67 12.15 13.58
C ILE A 399 9.57 11.65 14.71
N LYS A 400 9.82 12.44 15.76
CA LYS A 400 10.60 12.00 16.93
C LYS A 400 9.92 10.82 17.65
N ILE A 401 8.60 10.88 17.84
CA ILE A 401 7.83 9.77 18.42
C ILE A 401 7.93 8.53 17.52
N LEU A 402 7.85 8.69 16.20
CA LEU A 402 8.01 7.57 15.26
C LEU A 402 9.40 6.91 15.35
N HIS A 403 10.46 7.69 15.50
CA HIS A 403 11.81 7.16 15.73
C HIS A 403 11.91 6.38 17.04
N MET A 404 11.32 6.90 18.12
CA MET A 404 11.24 6.17 19.40
C MET A 404 10.51 4.84 19.28
N TYR A 405 9.49 4.72 18.42
CA TYR A 405 8.88 3.43 18.13
C TYR A 405 9.84 2.48 17.41
N LYS A 406 10.52 2.95 16.37
CA LYS A 406 11.49 2.14 15.60
C LYS A 406 12.67 1.66 16.45
N GLU A 407 13.16 2.49 17.37
CA GLU A 407 14.24 2.13 18.30
C GLU A 407 13.75 1.25 19.47
N GLY A 408 12.51 1.45 19.91
CA GLY A 408 11.98 0.83 21.12
C GLY A 408 11.35 -0.55 20.92
N LEU A 409 10.93 -0.86 19.70
CA LEU A 409 10.30 -2.13 19.31
C LEU A 409 11.29 -3.02 18.54
N PRO A 410 11.10 -4.36 18.53
CA PRO A 410 11.94 -5.28 17.77
C PRO A 410 11.96 -4.98 16.26
N GLU A 411 13.10 -5.22 15.59
CA GLU A 411 13.33 -4.87 14.16
C GLU A 411 12.33 -5.50 13.19
N ASN A 412 11.75 -6.66 13.54
CA ASN A 412 10.74 -7.35 12.73
C ASN A 412 9.30 -6.85 12.97
N THR A 413 9.14 -5.68 13.59
CA THR A 413 7.85 -5.01 13.79
C THR A 413 7.52 -4.13 12.60
N GLU A 414 6.41 -4.40 11.93
CA GLU A 414 5.91 -3.52 10.87
C GLU A 414 5.19 -2.32 11.48
N ILE A 415 5.49 -1.11 11.00
CA ILE A 415 4.93 0.15 11.52
C ILE A 415 4.25 0.93 10.41
N GLU A 416 2.94 1.16 10.53
CA GLU A 416 2.18 2.01 9.62
C GLU A 416 1.80 3.32 10.29
N LYS A 417 2.33 4.44 9.79
CA LYS A 417 1.86 5.77 10.17
C LYS A 417 0.44 6.01 9.63
N ALA A 418 -0.53 6.11 10.54
CA ALA A 418 -1.94 6.31 10.21
C ALA A 418 -2.30 7.79 10.09
N SER A 419 -1.80 8.62 11.02
CA SER A 419 -2.00 10.06 11.06
C SER A 419 -0.73 10.77 11.58
N ILE A 420 -0.84 12.05 11.96
CA ILE A 420 0.26 12.78 12.61
C ILE A 420 0.55 12.26 14.02
N ASP A 421 -0.44 11.72 14.71
CA ASP A 421 -0.39 11.33 16.13
C ASP A 421 -0.65 9.84 16.37
N GLU A 422 -1.00 9.09 15.32
CA GLU A 422 -1.39 7.68 15.40
C GLU A 422 -0.52 6.78 14.49
N ALA A 423 -0.15 5.62 15.01
CA ALA A 423 0.53 4.56 14.26
C ALA A 423 -0.04 3.19 14.61
N PHE A 424 -0.11 2.30 13.60
CA PHE A 424 -0.39 0.88 13.76
C PHE A 424 0.91 0.09 13.79
N PHE A 425 0.89 -1.02 14.52
CA PHE A 425 2.02 -1.94 14.68
C PHE A 425 1.54 -3.36 14.43
N ASP A 426 2.23 -4.09 13.56
CA ASP A 426 2.08 -5.55 13.49
C ASP A 426 3.12 -6.20 14.39
N LEU A 427 2.66 -6.70 15.53
CA LEU A 427 3.48 -7.34 16.54
C LEU A 427 3.49 -8.87 16.38
N THR A 428 2.89 -9.42 15.33
CA THR A 428 2.71 -10.88 15.16
C THR A 428 4.05 -11.61 15.15
N ARG A 429 5.04 -11.10 14.40
CA ARG A 429 6.39 -11.66 14.31
C ARG A 429 7.14 -11.61 15.66
N PRO A 430 7.31 -10.45 16.32
CA PRO A 430 8.02 -10.39 17.60
C PRO A 430 7.30 -11.16 18.70
N VAL A 431 5.96 -11.08 18.77
CA VAL A 431 5.18 -11.82 19.76
C VAL A 431 5.44 -13.32 19.64
N ARG A 432 5.45 -13.87 18.42
CA ARG A 432 5.70 -15.29 18.21
C ARG A 432 7.12 -15.73 18.59
N GLN A 433 8.12 -14.91 18.31
CA GLN A 433 9.50 -15.18 18.76
C GLN A 433 9.60 -15.21 20.29
N ILE A 434 8.98 -14.23 20.96
CA ILE A 434 8.95 -14.19 22.42
C ILE A 434 8.15 -15.37 22.97
N LEU A 435 7.03 -15.75 22.34
CA LEU A 435 6.23 -16.91 22.70
C LEU A 435 7.06 -18.19 22.67
N LEU A 436 7.79 -18.45 21.58
CA LEU A 436 8.67 -19.61 21.43
C LEU A 436 9.86 -19.57 22.40
N HIS A 437 10.35 -18.39 22.74
CA HIS A 437 11.41 -18.23 23.73
C HIS A 437 10.92 -18.53 25.16
N ARG A 438 9.72 -18.05 25.53
CA ARG A 438 9.08 -18.30 26.83
C ARG A 438 8.58 -19.73 26.99
N TYR A 439 8.12 -20.35 25.90
CA TYR A 439 7.57 -21.70 25.85
C TYR A 439 8.26 -22.56 24.78
N PRO A 440 9.51 -23.01 25.02
CA PRO A 440 10.32 -23.72 24.02
C PRO A 440 9.68 -25.01 23.50
N TYR A 441 8.85 -25.67 24.31
CA TYR A 441 8.14 -26.89 23.94
C TYR A 441 7.14 -26.70 22.79
N LEU A 442 6.70 -25.46 22.50
CA LEU A 442 5.87 -25.16 21.33
C LEU A 442 6.67 -25.17 20.02
N GLY A 443 8.00 -25.08 20.09
CA GLY A 443 8.91 -25.05 18.94
C GLY A 443 9.18 -26.42 18.32
N GLN A 444 8.74 -27.50 18.96
CA GLN A 444 8.94 -28.87 18.50
C GLN A 444 7.61 -29.60 18.49
N VAL A 445 7.30 -30.29 17.40
CA VAL A 445 6.12 -31.15 17.31
C VAL A 445 6.45 -32.44 18.09
N PRO A 446 5.65 -32.82 19.10
CA PRO A 446 5.84 -34.09 19.80
C PRO A 446 5.78 -35.28 18.83
N GLU A 447 6.62 -36.30 19.04
CA GLU A 447 6.64 -37.50 18.18
C GLU A 447 5.32 -38.29 18.24
N ASP A 448 4.60 -38.18 19.36
CA ASP A 448 3.29 -38.80 19.62
C ASP A 448 2.10 -37.92 19.20
N ALA A 449 2.34 -36.80 18.51
CA ALA A 449 1.28 -35.88 18.10
C ALA A 449 0.30 -36.54 17.10
N PRO A 450 -1.01 -36.66 17.42
CA PRO A 450 -1.97 -37.47 16.67
C PRO A 450 -2.18 -37.02 15.21
N LEU A 451 -1.92 -35.75 14.90
CA LEU A 451 -2.03 -35.17 13.56
C LEU A 451 -0.72 -34.52 13.10
N GLY A 452 0.42 -34.89 13.71
CA GLY A 452 1.71 -34.26 13.45
C GLY A 452 1.63 -32.74 13.63
N PRO A 453 2.12 -31.92 12.67
CA PRO A 453 2.05 -30.46 12.76
C PRO A 453 0.63 -29.86 12.86
N ASP A 454 -0.40 -30.57 12.41
CA ASP A 454 -1.80 -30.09 12.49
C ASP A 454 -2.45 -30.37 13.85
N THR A 455 -1.71 -30.96 14.79
CA THR A 455 -2.16 -31.18 16.16
C THR A 455 -2.37 -29.84 16.87
N PRO A 456 -3.52 -29.64 17.57
CA PRO A 456 -3.73 -28.46 18.40
C PRO A 456 -2.65 -28.30 19.48
N LEU A 457 -2.31 -27.06 19.80
CA LEU A 457 -1.36 -26.77 20.87
C LEU A 457 -1.93 -27.24 22.23
N PRO A 458 -1.07 -27.69 23.16
CA PRO A 458 -1.50 -27.96 24.53
C PRO A 458 -2.04 -26.67 25.18
N SER A 459 -2.94 -26.79 26.16
CA SER A 459 -3.42 -25.61 26.89
C SER A 459 -2.26 -24.84 27.51
N PRO A 460 -2.30 -23.49 27.49
CA PRO A 460 -1.25 -22.70 28.12
C PRO A 460 -1.25 -22.85 29.64
N PRO A 461 -0.11 -22.58 30.31
CA PRO A 461 -0.06 -22.52 31.77
C PRO A 461 -1.03 -21.48 32.31
N GLN A 462 -1.75 -21.80 33.39
CA GLN A 462 -2.65 -20.85 34.06
C GLN A 462 -1.92 -19.86 34.96
N ASP A 463 -0.70 -20.19 35.39
CA ASP A 463 0.16 -19.31 36.18
C ASP A 463 0.86 -18.31 35.26
N SER A 464 0.29 -17.11 35.11
CA SER A 464 1.00 -15.83 34.92
C SER A 464 0.04 -14.73 34.44
N MET A 465 -0.68 -14.11 35.37
CA MET A 465 -1.48 -12.90 35.08
C MET A 465 -0.55 -11.69 34.88
N TRP A 466 -0.15 -11.41 33.64
CA TRP A 466 0.60 -10.19 33.26
C TRP A 466 -0.31 -8.94 33.12
N HIS A 467 -1.43 -8.93 33.86
CA HIS A 467 -2.55 -8.01 33.67
C HIS A 467 -2.41 -6.67 34.40
N GLU A 468 -1.34 -6.46 35.18
CA GLU A 468 -1.14 -5.20 35.90
C GLU A 468 -0.86 -4.01 34.96
N MET A 469 -0.35 -4.28 33.75
CA MET A 469 0.10 -3.24 32.82
C MET A 469 -1.00 -2.71 31.88
N SER A 470 -2.17 -3.35 31.82
CA SER A 470 -3.20 -3.03 30.82
C SER A 470 -4.61 -3.24 31.34
N THR A 471 -5.55 -2.40 30.88
CA THR A 471 -6.97 -2.61 31.13
C THR A 471 -7.53 -3.63 30.15
N ILE A 472 -8.11 -4.72 30.63
CA ILE A 472 -8.79 -5.69 29.79
C ILE A 472 -10.26 -5.28 29.64
N ILE A 473 -10.79 -5.34 28.42
CA ILE A 473 -12.23 -5.15 28.20
C ILE A 473 -12.95 -6.40 28.71
N PRO A 474 -13.93 -6.25 29.62
CA PRO A 474 -14.62 -7.39 30.21
C PRO A 474 -15.41 -8.16 29.15
N ILE A 475 -15.41 -9.49 29.25
CA ILE A 475 -16.16 -10.38 28.36
C ILE A 475 -17.66 -10.13 28.52
N THR A 476 -18.13 -9.92 29.74
CA THR A 476 -19.54 -9.60 30.03
C THR A 476 -19.62 -8.24 30.71
N PRO A 477 -20.50 -7.33 30.27
CA PRO A 477 -20.64 -6.00 30.87
C PRO A 477 -21.33 -5.98 32.26
N SER A 478 -21.70 -7.14 32.80
CA SER A 478 -22.31 -7.25 34.15
C SER A 478 -21.27 -6.96 35.25
N LEU A 479 -21.71 -6.31 36.32
CA LEU A 479 -20.94 -6.10 37.56
C LEU A 479 -20.84 -7.38 38.42
N GLU A 480 -21.55 -8.44 38.04
CA GLU A 480 -21.49 -9.72 38.73
C GLU A 480 -20.24 -10.51 38.26
N PRO A 481 -19.47 -11.09 39.19
CA PRO A 481 -18.30 -11.89 38.83
C PRO A 481 -18.76 -13.07 37.94
N PRO A 482 -18.01 -13.39 36.87
CA PRO A 482 -18.34 -14.53 36.03
C PRO A 482 -18.40 -15.81 36.88
N VAL A 483 -19.43 -16.62 36.66
CA VAL A 483 -19.71 -17.85 37.43
C VAL A 483 -18.63 -18.92 37.23
N GLU A 484 -17.83 -18.80 36.16
CA GLU A 484 -16.66 -19.64 35.87
C GLU A 484 -15.55 -18.78 35.25
N GLU A 485 -14.35 -18.79 35.83
CA GLU A 485 -13.15 -18.20 35.21
C GLU A 485 -12.77 -19.05 33.99
N LYS A 486 -12.97 -18.50 32.78
CA LYS A 486 -12.63 -19.18 31.54
C LYS A 486 -11.11 -19.41 31.46
N PRO A 487 -10.64 -20.60 31.02
CA PRO A 487 -9.21 -20.86 30.91
C PRO A 487 -8.55 -19.94 29.89
N THR A 488 -7.36 -19.44 30.23
CA THR A 488 -6.51 -18.64 29.35
C THR A 488 -6.22 -19.37 28.04
N THR A 489 -6.25 -18.65 26.92
CA THR A 489 -5.89 -19.18 25.60
C THR A 489 -4.54 -18.64 25.13
N TRP A 490 -3.93 -19.29 24.13
CA TRP A 490 -2.72 -18.78 23.51
C TRP A 490 -2.90 -17.42 22.81
N HIS A 491 -4.13 -17.08 22.39
CA HIS A 491 -4.43 -15.74 21.88
C HIS A 491 -4.29 -14.68 22.97
N ASP A 492 -4.72 -14.99 24.20
CA ASP A 492 -4.61 -14.07 25.33
C ASP A 492 -3.15 -13.82 25.70
N ILE A 493 -2.33 -14.87 25.71
CA ILE A 493 -0.88 -14.76 25.94
C ILE A 493 -0.23 -13.90 24.85
N ALA A 494 -0.58 -14.13 23.58
CA ALA A 494 -0.04 -13.35 22.47
C ALA A 494 -0.39 -11.86 22.59
N LEU A 495 -1.65 -11.54 22.92
CA LEU A 495 -2.08 -10.17 23.19
C LEU A 495 -1.33 -9.55 24.39
N SER A 496 -1.07 -10.35 25.43
CA SER A 496 -0.33 -9.90 26.60
C SER A 496 1.14 -9.57 26.29
N ILE A 497 1.81 -10.40 25.49
CA ILE A 497 3.18 -10.10 25.03
C ILE A 497 3.18 -8.81 24.19
N GLY A 498 2.20 -8.64 23.31
CA GLY A 498 2.05 -7.42 22.55
C GLY A 498 1.84 -6.19 23.45
N ALA A 499 1.09 -6.35 24.55
CA ALA A 499 0.88 -5.31 25.54
C ALA A 499 2.15 -4.92 26.30
N GLU A 500 3.02 -5.88 26.63
CA GLU A 500 4.33 -5.61 27.24
C GLU A 500 5.21 -4.76 26.33
N LEU A 501 5.37 -5.17 25.07
CA LEU A 501 6.15 -4.42 24.07
C LEU A 501 5.63 -2.98 23.93
N MET A 502 4.31 -2.81 23.89
CA MET A 502 3.68 -1.49 23.83
C MET A 502 3.85 -0.69 25.12
N HIS A 503 3.78 -1.32 26.29
CA HIS A 503 4.01 -0.64 27.57
C HIS A 503 5.43 -0.09 27.64
N ASP A 504 6.43 -0.90 27.30
CA ASP A 504 7.84 -0.53 27.35
C ASP A 504 8.16 0.67 26.45
N VAL A 505 7.72 0.62 25.18
CA VAL A 505 7.98 1.72 24.24
C VAL A 505 7.25 3.00 24.64
N ARG A 506 6.02 2.90 25.16
CA ARG A 506 5.25 4.06 25.63
C ARG A 506 5.87 4.69 26.86
N THR A 507 6.36 3.90 27.81
CA THR A 507 7.08 4.39 28.99
C THR A 507 8.39 5.07 28.59
N LYS A 508 9.14 4.52 27.61
CA LYS A 508 10.33 5.17 27.05
C LYS A 508 10.01 6.52 26.38
N ILE A 509 8.91 6.60 25.62
CA ILE A 509 8.46 7.87 24.99
C ILE A 509 8.10 8.90 26.06
N SER A 510 7.33 8.50 27.08
CA SER A 510 6.96 9.39 28.18
C SER A 510 8.20 9.87 28.94
N GLY A 511 9.17 8.99 29.22
CA GLY A 511 10.38 9.34 29.96
C GLY A 511 11.37 10.23 29.18
N LYS A 512 11.51 10.03 27.86
CA LYS A 512 12.46 10.80 27.03
C LYS A 512 11.87 12.07 26.43
N LEU A 513 10.61 12.02 25.97
CA LEU A 513 9.98 13.10 25.21
C LEU A 513 8.87 13.83 25.99
N ASN A 514 8.51 13.37 27.19
CA ASN A 514 7.38 13.89 27.98
C ASN A 514 6.03 13.83 27.25
N TYR A 515 5.89 12.92 26.29
CA TYR A 515 4.64 12.67 25.60
C TYR A 515 3.94 11.44 26.19
N THR A 516 2.72 11.64 26.66
CA THR A 516 1.83 10.54 27.00
C THR A 516 1.16 10.02 25.73
N THR A 517 1.02 8.71 25.64
CA THR A 517 0.34 8.04 24.52
C THR A 517 -0.60 6.99 25.09
N SER A 518 -1.69 6.70 24.39
CA SER A 518 -2.61 5.64 24.75
C SER A 518 -2.65 4.57 23.65
N ALA A 519 -2.77 3.30 24.04
CA ALA A 519 -2.70 2.19 23.10
C ALA A 519 -3.86 1.19 23.21
N GLY A 520 -4.19 0.58 22.08
CA GLY A 520 -5.14 -0.51 21.97
C GLY A 520 -4.49 -1.72 21.31
N ILE A 521 -4.62 -2.89 21.91
CA ILE A 521 -4.06 -4.16 21.41
C ILE A 521 -5.20 -5.13 21.14
N ALA A 522 -5.27 -5.65 19.91
CA ALA A 522 -6.30 -6.58 19.46
C ALA A 522 -5.79 -7.42 18.28
N ARG A 523 -6.65 -8.28 17.70
CA ARG A 523 -6.28 -9.14 16.57
C ARG A 523 -6.20 -8.45 15.20
N ASN A 524 -6.71 -7.22 15.07
CA ASN A 524 -6.69 -6.46 13.81
C ASN A 524 -6.74 -4.94 14.02
N LYS A 525 -6.53 -4.17 12.94
CA LYS A 525 -6.44 -2.70 12.95
C LYS A 525 -7.74 -2.03 13.39
N PHE A 526 -8.87 -2.52 12.90
CA PHE A 526 -10.19 -1.99 13.28
C PHE A 526 -10.40 -2.05 14.80
N LEU A 527 -10.21 -3.21 15.40
CA LEU A 527 -10.40 -3.42 16.82
C LEU A 527 -9.36 -2.66 17.65
N ALA A 528 -8.08 -2.70 17.27
CA ALA A 528 -7.01 -1.98 17.96
C ALA A 528 -7.30 -0.46 18.04
N LYS A 529 -7.86 0.12 16.97
CA LYS A 529 -8.26 1.53 16.95
C LYS A 529 -9.40 1.86 17.92
N LEU A 530 -10.41 1.00 18.01
CA LEU A 530 -11.50 1.18 18.97
C LEU A 530 -10.98 1.09 20.42
N CYS A 531 -10.14 0.10 20.69
CA CYS A 531 -9.55 -0.14 22.02
C CYS A 531 -8.66 1.01 22.48
N ALA A 532 -7.86 1.60 21.59
CA ALA A 532 -6.97 2.71 21.94
C ALA A 532 -7.74 3.96 22.41
N SER A 533 -9.03 4.08 22.04
CA SER A 533 -9.90 5.18 22.45
C SER A 533 -10.64 4.92 23.76
N HIS A 534 -10.56 3.70 24.32
CA HIS A 534 -11.35 3.27 25.45
C HIS A 534 -10.92 3.91 26.78
N ARG A 535 -9.62 3.92 27.08
CA ARG A 535 -9.05 4.59 28.25
C ARG A 535 -7.93 5.53 27.84
N LYS A 536 -8.17 6.83 28.02
CA LYS A 536 -7.17 7.89 27.84
C LYS A 536 -7.26 8.88 29.00
N PRO A 537 -6.16 9.54 29.41
CA PRO A 537 -4.79 9.47 28.84
C PRO A 537 -3.92 8.37 29.45
N MET A 538 -2.75 8.14 28.85
CA MET A 538 -1.72 7.17 29.28
C MET A 538 -2.26 5.75 29.49
N GLY A 539 -3.40 5.42 28.88
CA GLY A 539 -4.08 4.14 29.06
C GLY A 539 -3.66 3.13 28.00
N GLN A 540 -3.67 1.85 28.38
CA GLN A 540 -3.54 0.76 27.43
C GLN A 540 -4.68 -0.23 27.61
N THR A 541 -5.29 -0.63 26.51
CA THR A 541 -6.47 -1.50 26.53
C THR A 541 -6.25 -2.74 25.66
N ILE A 542 -6.56 -3.91 26.19
CA ILE A 542 -6.53 -5.18 25.46
C ILE A 542 -7.97 -5.63 25.17
N LEU A 543 -8.25 -6.05 23.94
CA LEU A 543 -9.49 -6.71 23.56
C LEU A 543 -9.24 -8.16 23.18
N GLN A 544 -9.64 -9.05 24.09
CA GLN A 544 -9.61 -10.50 23.89
C GLN A 544 -10.68 -10.93 22.89
N ASN A 545 -10.45 -12.06 22.20
CA ASN A 545 -11.35 -12.53 21.14
C ASN A 545 -12.78 -12.78 21.64
N ASP A 546 -12.92 -13.32 22.85
CA ASP A 546 -14.22 -13.60 23.49
C ASP A 546 -14.99 -12.34 23.89
N ALA A 547 -14.29 -11.24 24.13
CA ALA A 547 -14.90 -9.96 24.47
C ALA A 547 -15.37 -9.18 23.24
N ILE A 548 -14.90 -9.54 22.03
CA ILE A 548 -15.24 -8.84 20.79
C ILE A 548 -16.75 -8.75 20.56
N PRO A 549 -17.55 -9.85 20.61
CA PRO A 549 -18.99 -9.78 20.37
C PRO A 549 -19.68 -8.76 21.27
N HIS A 550 -19.45 -8.86 22.58
CA HIS A 550 -20.06 -7.98 23.57
C HIS A 550 -19.61 -6.53 23.42
N TYR A 551 -18.37 -6.31 23.00
CA TYR A 551 -17.82 -4.98 22.79
C TYR A 551 -18.41 -4.29 21.54
N ILE A 552 -18.57 -5.02 20.43
CA ILE A 552 -19.00 -4.41 19.15
C ILE A 552 -20.52 -4.36 18.98
N LEU A 553 -21.28 -5.30 19.53
CA LEU A 553 -22.74 -5.37 19.38
C LEU A 553 -23.48 -4.05 19.69
N PRO A 554 -23.23 -3.36 20.83
CA PRO A 554 -23.91 -2.12 21.17
C PRO A 554 -23.34 -0.90 20.42
N LEU A 555 -22.27 -1.06 19.63
CA LEU A 555 -21.62 0.05 18.95
C LEU A 555 -22.52 0.55 17.81
N GLN A 556 -22.65 1.88 17.71
CA GLN A 556 -23.18 2.51 16.50
C GLN A 556 -22.20 2.26 15.35
N PHE A 557 -22.64 1.60 14.28
CA PHE A 557 -21.73 1.17 13.22
C PHE A 557 -21.08 2.35 12.49
N GLN A 558 -21.63 3.58 12.57
CA GLN A 558 -20.99 4.79 12.03
C GLN A 558 -19.71 5.19 12.78
N LYS A 559 -19.49 4.68 14.00
CA LYS A 559 -18.22 4.85 14.72
C LYS A 559 -17.10 3.99 14.15
N ILE A 560 -17.43 2.98 13.34
CA ILE A 560 -16.47 2.15 12.63
C ILE A 560 -15.86 2.98 11.50
N ARG A 561 -14.53 2.88 11.34
CA ARG A 561 -13.80 3.56 10.26
C ARG A 561 -14.45 3.26 8.91
N PHE A 562 -14.54 4.26 8.03
CA PHE A 562 -15.22 4.21 6.71
C PHE A 562 -16.76 4.15 6.73
N LEU A 563 -17.40 3.81 7.86
CA LEU A 563 -18.85 3.83 8.00
C LEU A 563 -19.40 5.15 8.57
N GLY A 564 -18.55 6.09 8.97
CA GLY A 564 -19.00 7.43 9.43
C GLY A 564 -19.44 8.40 8.32
N GLY A 565 -19.42 7.97 7.05
CA GLY A 565 -19.69 8.81 5.89
C GLY A 565 -20.98 8.43 5.15
N LYS A 566 -21.02 8.75 3.84
CA LYS A 566 -22.18 8.49 2.97
C LYS A 566 -22.62 7.02 2.95
N LEU A 567 -21.66 6.08 2.97
CA LEU A 567 -21.95 4.65 2.96
C LEU A 567 -22.72 4.22 4.21
N GLY A 568 -22.28 4.63 5.41
CA GLY A 568 -22.99 4.27 6.63
C GLY A 568 -24.33 4.98 6.78
N LEU A 569 -24.47 6.21 6.28
CA LEU A 569 -25.78 6.87 6.19
C LEU A 569 -26.72 6.09 5.26
N ALA A 570 -26.26 5.70 4.07
CA ALA A 570 -27.07 4.92 3.14
C ALA A 570 -27.46 3.54 3.71
N LEU A 571 -26.57 2.88 4.45
CA LEU A 571 -26.89 1.62 5.15
C LEU A 571 -27.94 1.83 6.26
N ALA A 572 -27.82 2.92 7.03
CA ALA A 572 -28.78 3.27 8.07
C ALA A 572 -30.17 3.54 7.47
N ASP A 573 -30.21 4.34 6.40
CA ASP A 573 -31.46 4.73 5.74
C ASP A 573 -32.13 3.54 5.03
N GLU A 574 -31.35 2.67 4.37
CA GLU A 574 -31.87 1.54 3.61
C GLU A 574 -32.49 0.46 4.51
N TYR A 575 -31.84 0.16 5.64
CA TYR A 575 -32.23 -0.95 6.51
C TYR A 575 -32.88 -0.52 7.83
N ASP A 576 -32.99 0.79 8.08
CA ASP A 576 -33.52 1.36 9.34
C ASP A 576 -32.77 0.82 10.57
N VAL A 577 -31.43 0.84 10.49
CA VAL A 577 -30.52 0.28 11.50
C VAL A 577 -29.57 1.34 12.06
N SER A 578 -29.19 1.20 13.33
CA SER A 578 -28.27 2.14 13.99
C SER A 578 -27.09 1.47 14.68
N THR A 579 -27.23 0.21 15.10
CA THR A 579 -26.19 -0.53 15.82
C THR A 579 -25.62 -1.69 14.99
N VAL A 580 -24.44 -2.17 15.38
CA VAL A 580 -23.84 -3.39 14.82
C VAL A 580 -24.76 -4.59 15.03
N ALA A 581 -25.40 -4.71 16.20
CA ALA A 581 -26.35 -5.78 16.49
C ALA A 581 -27.54 -5.82 15.50
N ASP A 582 -28.03 -4.66 15.07
CA ASP A 582 -29.09 -4.57 14.07
C ASP A 582 -28.58 -5.02 12.69
N LEU A 583 -27.42 -4.51 12.29
CA LEU A 583 -26.82 -4.76 10.98
C LEU A 583 -26.37 -6.22 10.81
N LEU A 584 -25.98 -6.90 11.89
CA LEU A 584 -25.61 -8.33 11.89
C LEU A 584 -26.75 -9.26 11.48
N ARG A 585 -28.02 -8.84 11.65
CA ARG A 585 -29.20 -9.62 11.28
C ARG A 585 -29.43 -9.66 9.77
N ILE A 586 -28.74 -8.82 9.01
CA ILE A 586 -28.91 -8.69 7.56
C ILE A 586 -27.98 -9.70 6.86
N PRO A 587 -28.51 -10.62 6.04
CA PRO A 587 -27.70 -11.57 5.29
C PRO A 587 -26.76 -10.89 4.30
N LEU A 588 -25.60 -11.49 4.04
CA LEU A 588 -24.58 -10.96 3.14
C LEU A 588 -25.15 -10.68 1.75
N GLU A 589 -25.95 -11.61 1.22
CA GLU A 589 -26.55 -11.54 -0.11
C GLU A 589 -27.44 -10.31 -0.25
N THR A 590 -28.15 -9.94 0.83
CA THR A 590 -29.04 -8.78 0.85
C THR A 590 -28.24 -7.47 0.80
N ILE A 591 -27.12 -7.41 1.53
CA ILE A 591 -26.24 -6.23 1.51
C ILE A 591 -25.55 -6.13 0.13
N GLN A 592 -25.09 -7.24 -0.43
CA GLN A 592 -24.44 -7.28 -1.74
C GLN A 592 -25.37 -6.89 -2.89
N GLN A 593 -26.63 -7.33 -2.88
CA GLN A 593 -27.60 -6.96 -3.92
C GLN A 593 -27.84 -5.45 -4.00
N ARG A 594 -27.72 -4.72 -2.88
CA ARG A 594 -28.00 -3.27 -2.82
C ARG A 594 -26.75 -2.40 -2.92
N PHE A 595 -25.65 -2.83 -2.29
CA PHE A 595 -24.43 -2.03 -2.15
C PHE A 595 -23.23 -2.59 -2.94
N GLY A 596 -23.42 -3.69 -3.68
CA GLY A 596 -22.39 -4.34 -4.49
C GLY A 596 -21.40 -5.20 -3.69
N GLU A 597 -20.43 -5.79 -4.37
CA GLU A 597 -19.46 -6.74 -3.77
C GLU A 597 -18.60 -6.13 -2.66
N SER A 598 -18.35 -4.81 -2.70
CA SER A 598 -17.59 -4.11 -1.66
C SER A 598 -18.24 -4.17 -0.26
N SER A 599 -19.50 -4.59 -0.18
CA SER A 599 -20.20 -4.82 1.09
C SER A 599 -19.73 -6.04 1.88
N ILE A 600 -18.96 -6.96 1.27
CA ILE A 600 -18.33 -8.10 1.98
C ILE A 600 -17.48 -7.58 3.15
N TRP A 601 -16.74 -6.49 2.92
CA TRP A 601 -15.94 -5.86 3.97
C TRP A 601 -16.81 -5.38 5.15
N VAL A 602 -17.98 -4.79 4.87
CA VAL A 602 -18.93 -4.37 5.93
C VAL A 602 -19.39 -5.59 6.73
N TYR A 603 -19.76 -6.67 6.04
CA TYR A 603 -20.21 -7.92 6.66
C TYR A 603 -19.15 -8.58 7.56
N GLN A 604 -17.87 -8.50 7.18
CA GLN A 604 -16.74 -9.00 7.96
C GLN A 604 -16.45 -8.11 9.17
N VAL A 605 -16.40 -6.79 8.99
CA VAL A 605 -16.03 -5.85 10.04
C VAL A 605 -17.05 -5.81 11.17
N ILE A 606 -18.34 -5.93 10.88
CA ILE A 606 -19.39 -6.04 11.92
C ILE A 606 -19.29 -7.33 12.73
N ARG A 607 -18.53 -8.33 12.26
CA ARG A 607 -18.18 -9.56 12.99
C ARG A 607 -16.82 -9.49 13.68
N GLY A 608 -16.18 -8.31 13.68
CA GLY A 608 -14.85 -8.11 14.25
C GLY A 608 -13.72 -8.69 13.40
N ILE A 609 -13.97 -9.03 12.14
CA ILE A 609 -13.00 -9.58 11.20
C ILE A 609 -12.50 -8.47 10.27
N ASP A 610 -11.18 -8.28 10.22
CA ASP A 610 -10.53 -7.33 9.31
C ASP A 610 -9.15 -7.85 8.92
N TYR A 611 -8.93 -8.00 7.62
CA TYR A 611 -7.69 -8.48 7.03
C TYR A 611 -6.81 -7.36 6.46
N SER A 612 -7.11 -6.10 6.80
CA SER A 612 -6.29 -4.97 6.39
C SER A 612 -4.87 -5.09 6.97
N GLU A 613 -3.87 -4.99 6.09
CA GLU A 613 -2.45 -5.13 6.45
C GLU A 613 -1.93 -3.84 7.12
N VAL A 614 -0.96 -3.99 8.02
CA VAL A 614 -0.13 -2.89 8.50
C VAL A 614 1.03 -2.78 7.54
N LYS A 615 1.04 -1.74 6.69
CA LYS A 615 2.12 -1.53 5.72
C LYS A 615 2.93 -0.31 6.11
N GLU A 616 4.26 -0.46 6.14
CA GLU A 616 5.12 0.71 6.14
C GLU A 616 4.87 1.47 4.84
N LYS A 617 4.22 2.63 4.96
CA LYS A 617 4.11 3.55 3.83
C LYS A 617 5.49 4.12 3.60
N THR A 618 5.92 4.17 2.34
CA THR A 618 7.14 4.87 1.95
C THR A 618 7.14 6.25 2.62
N ALA A 619 8.19 6.58 3.37
CA ALA A 619 8.31 7.87 4.09
C ALA A 619 8.19 9.10 3.16
N LEU A 620 8.32 8.85 1.86
CA LEU A 620 8.16 9.80 0.76
C LEU A 620 6.68 10.09 0.53
N ASN A 621 6.23 11.25 1.05
CA ASN A 621 4.93 11.79 0.67
C ASN A 621 4.93 12.05 -0.85
N LYS A 622 4.08 11.34 -1.60
CA LYS A 622 3.92 11.53 -3.06
C LYS A 622 3.53 12.98 -3.45
N SER A 623 3.07 13.77 -2.49
CA SER A 623 2.79 15.20 -2.65
C SER A 623 3.05 16.01 -1.38
N MET A 624 3.34 17.31 -1.56
CA MET A 624 3.44 18.30 -0.49
C MET A 624 2.52 19.47 -0.82
N LEU A 625 1.50 19.71 0.01
CA LEU A 625 0.51 20.78 -0.18
C LEU A 625 0.69 21.90 0.85
N ALA A 626 0.74 23.13 0.38
CA ALA A 626 0.59 24.36 1.13
C ALA A 626 -0.74 25.02 0.71
N ALA A 627 -1.63 25.34 1.64
CA ALA A 627 -2.95 25.89 1.32
C ALA A 627 -3.39 26.97 2.30
N LYS A 628 -4.11 27.97 1.79
CA LYS A 628 -4.73 29.04 2.58
C LYS A 628 -6.15 29.32 2.05
N ASN A 629 -7.11 29.26 2.95
CA ASN A 629 -8.42 29.87 2.74
C ASN A 629 -8.35 31.34 3.15
N LEU A 630 -8.86 32.21 2.30
CA LEU A 630 -8.76 33.66 2.42
C LEU A 630 -10.09 34.20 2.94
N PRO A 631 -10.09 34.90 4.10
CA PRO A 631 -11.30 35.50 4.64
C PRO A 631 -11.82 36.63 3.75
N GLU A 632 -10.90 37.45 3.23
CA GLU A 632 -11.18 38.46 2.22
C GLU A 632 -10.73 37.91 0.86
N PRO A 633 -11.63 37.87 -0.15
CA PRO A 633 -11.27 37.33 -1.44
C PRO A 633 -10.26 38.24 -2.16
N ILE A 634 -9.30 37.63 -2.86
CA ILE A 634 -8.40 38.39 -3.74
C ILE A 634 -9.22 38.95 -4.91
N THR A 635 -9.16 40.28 -5.06
CA THR A 635 -9.84 41.02 -6.13
C THR A 635 -8.87 41.62 -7.15
N LYS A 636 -7.61 41.86 -6.77
CA LYS A 636 -6.55 42.35 -7.65
C LYS A 636 -5.51 41.26 -7.89
N LEU A 637 -4.92 41.24 -9.09
CA LEU A 637 -3.87 40.28 -9.44
C LEU A 637 -2.65 40.38 -8.51
N SER A 638 -2.28 41.60 -8.11
CA SER A 638 -1.12 41.91 -7.24
C SER A 638 -1.19 41.22 -5.88
N ASP A 639 -2.39 41.15 -5.30
CA ASP A 639 -2.59 40.71 -3.92
C ASP A 639 -2.42 39.18 -3.80
N GLY A 640 -2.45 38.45 -4.92
CA GLY A 640 -2.14 37.03 -4.96
C GLY A 640 -0.67 36.70 -4.73
N TYR A 641 0.24 37.60 -5.11
CA TYR A 641 1.69 37.35 -5.04
C TYR A 641 2.17 37.15 -3.60
N GLN A 642 1.64 37.92 -2.63
CA GLN A 642 2.01 37.77 -1.22
C GLN A 642 1.72 36.34 -0.71
N TRP A 643 0.56 35.80 -1.09
CA TRP A 643 0.13 34.47 -0.66
C TRP A 643 0.94 33.39 -1.35
N ILE A 644 1.23 33.56 -2.64
CA ILE A 644 2.09 32.64 -3.39
C ILE A 644 3.47 32.57 -2.76
N ARG A 645 4.08 33.71 -2.40
CA ARG A 645 5.39 33.74 -1.74
C ARG A 645 5.37 33.02 -0.40
N MET A 646 4.32 33.23 0.41
CA MET A 646 4.15 32.55 1.70
C MET A 646 3.96 31.02 1.56
N LEU A 647 3.15 30.57 0.59
CA LEU A 647 2.99 29.15 0.28
C LEU A 647 4.29 28.54 -0.25
N SER A 648 5.07 29.32 -0.98
CA SER A 648 6.39 28.93 -1.50
C SER A 648 7.40 28.75 -0.37
N ALA A 649 7.39 29.62 0.64
CA ALA A 649 8.26 29.50 1.82
C ALA A 649 8.01 28.18 2.57
N GLU A 650 6.74 27.85 2.83
CA GLU A 650 6.38 26.57 3.46
C GLU A 650 6.81 25.36 2.62
N LEU A 651 6.63 25.39 1.30
CA LEU A 651 7.05 24.28 0.44
C LEU A 651 8.56 24.15 0.35
N ALA A 652 9.30 25.27 0.31
CA ALA A 652 10.77 25.27 0.31
C ALA A 652 11.31 24.63 1.59
N LEU A 653 10.82 25.08 2.76
CA LEU A 653 11.22 24.55 4.05
C LEU A 653 10.97 23.03 4.11
N ARG A 654 9.77 22.59 3.75
CA ARG A 654 9.38 21.17 3.81
C ARG A 654 10.17 20.28 2.83
N LEU A 655 10.46 20.77 1.63
CA LEU A 655 11.24 20.02 0.65
C LEU A 655 12.71 19.93 1.09
N ASN A 656 13.29 21.02 1.58
CA ASN A 656 14.67 21.06 2.05
C ASN A 656 14.86 20.17 3.29
N GLU A 657 13.93 20.18 4.24
CA GLU A 657 13.93 19.24 5.37
C GLU A 657 13.85 17.78 4.91
N ALA A 658 12.94 17.46 3.99
CA ALA A 658 12.83 16.10 3.46
C ALA A 658 14.11 15.64 2.73
N ARG A 659 14.85 16.59 2.10
CA ARG A 659 16.15 16.32 1.47
C ARG A 659 17.28 16.04 2.45
N GLN A 660 17.19 16.52 3.70
CA GLN A 660 18.17 16.15 4.73
C GLN A 660 18.10 14.64 5.05
N THR A 661 16.90 14.05 5.02
CA THR A 661 16.70 12.62 5.21
C THR A 661 16.90 11.82 3.92
N THR A 662 16.50 12.37 2.77
CA THR A 662 16.62 11.72 1.46
C THR A 662 17.18 12.70 0.43
N PRO A 663 18.52 12.78 0.25
CA PRO A 663 19.18 13.81 -0.55
C PRO A 663 18.67 13.92 -2.00
N ASN A 664 18.29 12.79 -2.59
CA ASN A 664 17.90 12.69 -3.99
C ASN A 664 16.42 13.00 -4.26
N LEU A 665 15.73 13.64 -3.32
CA LEU A 665 14.29 13.89 -3.43
C LEU A 665 13.95 14.98 -4.44
N TRP A 666 13.12 14.63 -5.43
CA TRP A 666 12.74 15.53 -6.51
C TRP A 666 11.23 15.54 -6.80
N PRO A 667 10.57 16.71 -6.78
CA PRO A 667 9.20 16.83 -7.26
C PRO A 667 9.15 16.94 -8.79
N LYS A 668 8.32 16.14 -9.45
CA LYS A 668 8.14 16.18 -10.92
C LYS A 668 7.35 17.40 -11.39
N THR A 669 6.34 17.82 -10.63
CA THR A 669 5.42 18.88 -11.06
C THR A 669 5.04 19.81 -9.90
N ILE A 670 4.81 21.08 -10.24
CA ILE A 670 4.22 22.09 -9.35
C ILE A 670 2.79 22.41 -9.81
N VAL A 671 1.85 22.43 -8.87
CA VAL A 671 0.42 22.60 -9.13
C VAL A 671 -0.13 23.74 -8.27
N LEU A 672 -0.82 24.68 -8.92
CA LEU A 672 -1.52 25.77 -8.27
C LEU A 672 -3.03 25.56 -8.43
N HIS A 673 -3.77 25.52 -7.32
CA HIS A 673 -5.22 25.52 -7.31
C HIS A 673 -5.75 26.83 -6.75
N ALA A 674 -6.82 27.34 -7.35
CA ALA A 674 -7.59 28.46 -6.84
C ALA A 674 -9.09 28.17 -6.90
N ARG A 675 -9.82 28.57 -5.87
CA ARG A 675 -11.29 28.55 -5.88
C ARG A 675 -11.82 29.95 -6.18
N ASN A 676 -12.54 30.09 -7.29
CA ASN A 676 -13.19 31.34 -7.69
C ASN A 676 -14.69 31.28 -7.36
N LEU A 677 -15.27 32.40 -6.90
CA LEU A 677 -16.71 32.54 -6.62
C LEU A 677 -17.54 32.99 -7.83
N LEU A 678 -16.91 33.53 -8.87
CA LEU A 678 -17.58 34.15 -10.02
C LEU A 678 -17.75 33.19 -11.23
N GLY A 679 -17.38 31.92 -11.10
CA GLY A 679 -17.50 30.92 -12.17
C GLY A 679 -17.58 29.49 -11.64
N ASP A 680 -17.81 28.54 -12.54
CA ASP A 680 -18.01 27.14 -12.20
C ASP A 680 -16.69 26.50 -11.69
N GLY A 681 -16.67 26.12 -10.42
CA GLY A 681 -15.70 25.17 -9.87
C GLY A 681 -14.29 25.67 -9.53
N ARG A 682 -13.59 24.76 -8.85
CA ARG A 682 -12.16 24.84 -8.46
C ARG A 682 -11.31 24.80 -9.73
N ARG A 683 -10.46 25.80 -9.97
CA ARG A 683 -9.55 25.85 -11.11
C ARG A 683 -8.15 25.42 -10.69
N SER A 684 -7.42 24.80 -11.61
CA SER A 684 -6.03 24.42 -11.38
C SER A 684 -5.17 24.55 -12.63
N LYS A 685 -3.91 24.89 -12.41
CA LYS A 685 -2.85 24.91 -13.43
C LYS A 685 -1.63 24.19 -12.87
N GLN A 686 -0.91 23.50 -13.74
CA GLN A 686 0.27 22.73 -13.37
C GLN A 686 1.36 22.93 -14.40
N ALA A 687 2.62 22.86 -13.96
CA ALA A 687 3.79 22.89 -14.81
C ALA A 687 4.82 21.85 -14.35
N PRO A 688 5.68 21.36 -15.25
CA PRO A 688 6.85 20.58 -14.86
C PRO A 688 7.75 21.42 -13.95
N TRP A 689 8.28 20.81 -12.89
CA TRP A 689 9.17 21.48 -11.96
C TRP A 689 10.63 21.39 -12.47
N PRO A 690 11.30 22.53 -12.73
CA PRO A 690 12.62 22.56 -13.34
C PRO A 690 13.70 22.07 -12.37
N PHE A 691 14.74 21.39 -12.88
CA PHE A 691 15.86 20.95 -12.06
C PHE A 691 16.67 22.14 -11.53
N VAL A 692 16.75 22.24 -10.20
CA VAL A 692 17.45 23.30 -9.46
C VAL A 692 18.09 22.67 -8.24
N ARG A 693 19.41 22.89 -8.08
CA ARG A 693 20.19 22.33 -6.95
C ARG A 693 19.67 22.88 -5.62
N ASP A 694 19.59 24.21 -5.51
CA ASP A 694 19.12 24.88 -4.31
C ASP A 694 17.68 25.39 -4.50
N VAL A 695 16.74 24.78 -3.79
CA VAL A 695 15.34 25.20 -3.83
C VAL A 695 15.12 26.33 -2.83
N THR A 696 15.06 27.55 -3.34
CA THR A 696 14.74 28.76 -2.56
C THR A 696 13.29 29.19 -2.75
N VAL A 697 12.80 30.04 -1.85
CA VAL A 697 11.45 30.61 -1.90
C VAL A 697 11.20 31.32 -3.24
N ASP A 698 12.18 32.06 -3.74
CA ASP A 698 12.06 32.82 -4.98
C ASP A 698 11.88 31.94 -6.22
N VAL A 699 12.57 30.79 -6.28
CA VAL A 699 12.44 29.84 -7.39
C VAL A 699 11.02 29.29 -7.45
N ILE A 700 10.47 28.88 -6.32
CA ILE A 700 9.08 28.38 -6.22
C ILE A 700 8.09 29.50 -6.51
N ALA A 701 8.27 30.68 -5.92
CA ALA A 701 7.38 31.81 -6.10
C ALA A 701 7.32 32.28 -7.55
N ASN A 702 8.45 32.30 -8.27
CA ASN A 702 8.49 32.66 -9.68
C ASN A 702 7.76 31.65 -10.58
N ALA A 703 7.92 30.36 -10.31
CA ALA A 703 7.19 29.33 -11.04
C ALA A 703 5.67 29.40 -10.75
N ALA A 704 5.30 29.62 -9.50
CA ALA A 704 3.91 29.75 -9.06
C ALA A 704 3.25 31.05 -9.55
N ASP A 705 3.98 32.16 -9.67
CA ASP A 705 3.45 33.42 -10.21
C ASP A 705 3.08 33.29 -11.70
N ARG A 706 3.87 32.53 -12.47
CA ARG A 706 3.52 32.20 -13.86
C ARG A 706 2.19 31.45 -13.92
N LEU A 707 2.04 30.41 -13.09
CA LEU A 707 0.80 29.64 -13.00
C LEU A 707 -0.38 30.51 -12.54
N TRP A 708 -0.15 31.46 -11.63
CA TRP A 708 -1.19 32.36 -11.13
C TRP A 708 -1.72 33.29 -12.22
N ARG A 709 -0.84 33.90 -13.02
CA ARG A 709 -1.22 34.76 -14.15
C ARG A 709 -1.98 34.00 -15.22
N GLU A 710 -1.64 32.74 -15.46
CA GLU A 710 -2.39 31.88 -16.38
C GLU A 710 -3.75 31.44 -15.82
N LEU A 711 -3.82 31.21 -14.51
CA LEU A 711 -5.02 30.74 -13.83
C LEU A 711 -6.06 31.85 -13.66
N VAL A 712 -5.60 33.07 -13.41
CA VAL A 712 -6.41 34.26 -13.13
C VAL A 712 -6.35 35.19 -14.34
N ASN A 713 -7.45 35.24 -15.10
CA ASN A 713 -7.53 36.08 -16.30
C ASN A 713 -7.39 37.57 -15.93
N PRO A 714 -6.41 38.32 -16.47
CA PRO A 714 -6.21 39.74 -16.16
C PRO A 714 -7.36 40.65 -16.60
N HIS A 715 -8.23 40.18 -17.51
CA HIS A 715 -9.33 40.99 -18.09
C HIS A 715 -10.72 40.64 -17.54
N GLY A 716 -10.82 39.74 -16.55
CA GLY A 716 -12.09 39.34 -15.93
C GLY A 716 -12.19 39.74 -14.46
N PRO A 717 -13.40 39.76 -13.87
CA PRO A 717 -13.55 40.00 -12.44
C PRO A 717 -12.95 38.83 -11.64
N ILE A 718 -12.05 39.14 -10.70
CA ILE A 718 -11.33 38.17 -9.87
C ILE A 718 -11.99 38.13 -8.49
N LYS A 719 -12.35 36.94 -8.01
CA LYS A 719 -12.81 36.74 -6.63
C LYS A 719 -12.36 35.38 -6.11
N VAL A 720 -11.11 35.30 -5.70
CA VAL A 720 -10.49 34.05 -5.23
C VAL A 720 -10.57 33.95 -3.71
N THR A 721 -11.15 32.85 -3.21
CA THR A 721 -11.36 32.61 -1.76
C THR A 721 -10.42 31.57 -1.16
N SER A 722 -9.69 30.84 -1.99
CA SER A 722 -8.75 29.82 -1.54
C SER A 722 -7.64 29.68 -2.57
N VAL A 723 -6.41 29.62 -2.10
CA VAL A 723 -5.20 29.41 -2.90
C VAL A 723 -4.41 28.28 -2.29
N SER A 724 -3.96 27.34 -3.11
CA SER A 724 -3.07 26.26 -2.66
C SER A 724 -2.02 25.93 -3.70
N LEU A 725 -0.80 25.73 -3.24
CA LEU A 725 0.35 25.35 -4.04
C LEU A 725 0.83 23.97 -3.59
N ALA A 726 1.17 23.09 -4.54
CA ALA A 726 1.62 21.76 -4.23
C ALA A 726 2.73 21.27 -5.13
N PHE A 727 3.62 20.46 -4.56
CA PHE A 727 4.47 19.54 -5.32
C PHE A 727 3.78 18.18 -5.44
N THR A 728 3.84 17.59 -6.62
CA THR A 728 3.30 16.24 -6.89
C THR A 728 4.31 15.39 -7.67
N GLY A 729 4.20 14.06 -7.52
CA GLY A 729 5.15 13.13 -8.13
C GLY A 729 6.54 13.26 -7.50
N ILE A 730 6.59 13.33 -6.16
CA ILE A 730 7.83 13.44 -5.41
C ILE A 730 8.48 12.05 -5.32
N GLU A 731 9.64 11.88 -5.94
CA GLU A 731 10.36 10.60 -6.04
C GLU A 731 11.87 10.83 -5.87
N GLY A 732 12.62 9.79 -5.54
CA GLY A 732 14.08 9.83 -5.54
C GLY A 732 14.61 9.78 -6.97
N VAL A 733 15.51 10.68 -7.34
CA VAL A 733 16.16 10.69 -8.66
C VAL A 733 17.54 10.04 -8.54
N GLU A 734 17.84 9.06 -9.40
CA GLU A 734 19.17 8.46 -9.45
C GLU A 734 20.24 9.50 -9.80
N THR A 735 21.37 9.45 -9.09
CA THR A 735 22.51 10.35 -9.30
C THR A 735 23.09 10.15 -10.70
N GLY A 736 22.72 11.01 -11.66
CA GLY A 736 23.27 10.97 -13.02
C GLY A 736 22.46 11.72 -14.09
N LEU A 737 21.17 11.96 -13.89
CA LEU A 737 20.32 12.70 -14.84
C LEU A 737 20.46 14.21 -14.66
N ALA A 738 21.62 14.76 -15.07
CA ALA A 738 21.75 16.18 -15.31
C ALA A 738 20.90 16.56 -16.54
N GLY A 739 19.96 17.48 -16.36
CA GLY A 739 19.05 17.91 -17.42
C GLY A 739 19.75 18.41 -18.68
N ILE A 740 19.00 18.40 -19.78
CA ILE A 740 19.42 18.81 -21.13
C ILE A 740 19.98 20.25 -21.20
N ASP A 741 19.71 21.09 -20.20
CA ASP A 741 20.26 22.46 -20.11
C ASP A 741 21.79 22.49 -19.99
N THR A 742 22.39 21.43 -19.43
CA THR A 742 23.85 21.25 -19.40
C THR A 742 24.44 21.01 -20.80
N PHE A 743 23.60 20.57 -21.74
CA PHE A 743 23.97 20.28 -23.13
C PHE A 743 24.00 21.55 -24.00
N PHE A 744 23.16 22.55 -23.69
CA PHE A 744 23.00 23.74 -24.54
C PHE A 744 23.82 24.96 -24.10
N ASN A 745 24.41 24.97 -22.90
CA ASN A 745 25.04 26.16 -22.32
C ASN A 745 26.58 26.10 -22.19
N ASN A 746 27.27 25.36 -23.07
CA ASN A 746 28.73 25.42 -23.15
C ASN A 746 29.20 26.62 -23.99
N LYS A 747 29.41 27.77 -23.33
CA LYS A 747 30.45 28.71 -23.77
C LYS A 747 31.83 28.07 -23.52
N PRO A 748 32.84 28.32 -24.37
CA PRO A 748 34.14 27.68 -24.23
C PRO A 748 34.84 28.23 -22.98
N VAL A 749 34.77 27.47 -21.89
CA VAL A 749 35.65 27.64 -20.73
C VAL A 749 36.98 26.97 -21.09
N SER A 750 38.06 27.72 -20.89
CA SER A 750 39.44 27.29 -21.16
C SER A 750 39.70 25.87 -20.64
N LYS A 751 40.28 25.02 -21.51
CA LYS A 751 40.79 23.69 -21.20
C LYS A 751 41.41 23.62 -19.81
N ARG A 752 40.73 22.99 -18.86
CA ARG A 752 41.40 22.25 -17.77
C ARG A 752 41.67 20.86 -18.33
N SER A 753 42.93 20.48 -18.27
CA SER A 753 43.46 19.19 -18.72
C SER A 753 42.74 18.04 -18.00
N ARG A 754 42.16 17.16 -18.82
CA ARG A 754 41.94 15.75 -18.48
C ARG A 754 43.31 15.10 -18.57
N ASP A 755 43.87 14.69 -17.43
CA ASP A 755 44.84 13.60 -17.27
C ASP A 755 45.13 13.49 -15.78
N ASP A 756 44.74 12.37 -15.15
CA ASP A 756 45.31 11.86 -13.90
C ASP A 756 44.85 10.39 -13.71
N GLU A 757 45.18 9.53 -14.66
CA GLU A 757 45.39 8.10 -14.37
C GLU A 757 46.78 7.97 -13.70
N VAL A 758 46.82 7.68 -12.40
CA VAL A 758 48.08 7.66 -11.65
C VAL A 758 48.83 6.34 -11.89
N HIS A 759 50.01 6.41 -12.48
CA HIS A 759 50.99 5.32 -12.52
C HIS A 759 51.76 5.24 -11.20
N PHE A 760 51.56 4.17 -10.42
CA PHE A 760 52.47 3.83 -9.32
C PHE A 760 53.77 3.25 -9.90
N ARG A 761 54.91 3.91 -9.69
CA ARG A 761 56.23 3.41 -10.12
C ARG A 761 57.06 2.98 -8.91
N GLY A 762 57.08 1.69 -8.62
CA GLY A 762 57.93 1.10 -7.57
C GLY A 762 57.46 1.43 -6.15
N ASN A 763 58.39 1.81 -5.25
CA ASN A 763 58.13 1.99 -3.81
C ASN A 763 57.72 3.42 -3.40
N HIS A 764 57.28 4.26 -4.35
CA HIS A 764 56.96 5.67 -4.11
C HIS A 764 55.86 6.20 -5.02
N PHE A 765 55.15 7.24 -4.56
CA PHE A 765 54.24 8.02 -5.39
C PHE A 765 54.67 9.50 -5.42
N VAL A 766 54.26 10.22 -6.46
CA VAL A 766 54.53 11.65 -6.64
C VAL A 766 53.19 12.37 -6.82
N CYS A 767 52.94 13.42 -6.03
CA CYS A 767 51.72 14.21 -6.12
C CYS A 767 51.77 15.15 -7.34
N GLY A 768 50.77 15.07 -8.22
CA GLY A 768 50.65 15.96 -9.39
C GLY A 768 50.37 17.42 -9.05
N ARG A 769 49.83 17.71 -7.85
CA ARG A 769 49.42 19.06 -7.42
C ARG A 769 50.58 19.90 -6.87
N CYS A 770 51.53 19.28 -6.17
CA CYS A 770 52.66 19.98 -5.54
C CYS A 770 54.03 19.36 -5.79
N GLY A 771 54.10 18.22 -6.50
CA GLY A 771 55.36 17.52 -6.79
C GLY A 771 55.97 16.77 -5.61
N TYR A 772 55.26 16.66 -4.48
CA TYR A 772 55.76 15.95 -3.30
C TYR A 772 55.92 14.45 -3.57
N LYS A 773 57.08 13.89 -3.19
CA LYS A 773 57.42 12.48 -3.36
C LYS A 773 57.44 11.77 -2.01
N ALA A 774 56.56 10.79 -1.83
CA ALA A 774 56.53 9.95 -0.64
C ALA A 774 56.91 8.51 -0.99
N SER A 775 57.79 7.91 -0.20
CA SER A 775 58.35 6.57 -0.42
C SER A 775 58.18 5.69 0.81
N LEU A 776 57.85 4.41 0.59
CA LEU A 776 57.78 3.40 1.63
C LEU A 776 59.20 3.00 2.13
N PRO A 777 59.36 2.68 3.43
CA PRO A 777 60.65 2.28 4.00
C PRO A 777 61.24 1.03 3.32
N PRO A 778 62.57 0.92 3.17
CA PRO A 778 63.21 -0.23 2.51
C PRO A 778 63.03 -1.57 3.24
N SER A 779 62.68 -1.57 4.52
CA SER A 779 62.55 -2.78 5.36
C SER A 779 61.17 -3.44 5.30
N ALA A 780 60.27 -2.96 4.46
CA ALA A 780 58.92 -3.52 4.32
C ALA A 780 58.88 -4.52 3.15
N THR A 781 59.19 -5.79 3.41
CA THR A 781 58.82 -6.90 2.50
C THR A 781 57.31 -7.11 2.58
N ARG A 782 56.56 -6.36 1.77
CA ARG A 782 55.10 -6.49 1.61
C ARG A 782 54.78 -7.09 0.25
N SER A 783 53.71 -7.87 0.17
CA SER A 783 53.17 -8.37 -1.11
C SER A 783 52.73 -7.20 -2.01
N GLU A 784 52.68 -7.39 -3.33
CA GLU A 784 52.26 -6.32 -4.28
C GLU A 784 50.94 -5.61 -3.90
N PRO A 785 49.85 -6.32 -3.52
CA PRO A 785 48.60 -5.65 -3.16
C PRO A 785 48.69 -4.84 -1.85
N GLU A 786 49.46 -5.32 -0.86
CA GLU A 786 49.68 -4.58 0.40
C GLU A 786 50.55 -3.33 0.19
N ARG A 787 51.47 -3.37 -0.78
CA ARG A 787 52.30 -2.23 -1.14
C ARG A 787 51.48 -1.14 -1.84
N GLU A 788 50.61 -1.52 -2.77
CA GLU A 788 49.70 -0.57 -3.43
C GLU A 788 48.73 0.08 -2.44
N SER A 789 48.15 -0.72 -1.53
CA SER A 789 47.27 -0.21 -0.48
C SER A 789 47.99 0.82 0.42
N ALA A 790 49.23 0.52 0.83
CA ALA A 790 50.01 1.44 1.67
C ALA A 790 50.44 2.72 0.94
N LEU A 791 50.76 2.65 -0.36
CA LEU A 791 51.02 3.84 -1.18
C LEU A 791 49.76 4.68 -1.38
N MET A 792 48.59 4.04 -1.48
CA MET A 792 47.31 4.71 -1.60
C MET A 792 46.90 5.43 -0.30
N SER A 793 47.19 4.85 0.87
CA SER A 793 46.99 5.52 2.16
C SER A 793 47.86 6.77 2.31
N LEU A 794 49.16 6.69 1.99
CA LEU A 794 50.04 7.87 2.02
C LEU A 794 49.61 8.96 1.02
N LYS A 795 48.99 8.57 -0.10
CA LYS A 795 48.40 9.52 -1.05
C LYS A 795 47.18 10.20 -0.47
N MET A 796 46.26 9.45 0.16
CA MET A 796 45.07 10.04 0.80
C MET A 796 45.46 11.04 1.89
N GLU A 797 46.42 10.70 2.76
CA GLU A 797 46.91 11.63 3.79
C GLU A 797 47.47 12.92 3.20
N HIS A 798 48.14 12.83 2.04
CA HIS A 798 48.68 13.99 1.36
C HIS A 798 47.62 14.80 0.59
N ASP A 799 46.61 14.14 0.05
CA ASP A 799 45.45 14.80 -0.56
C ASP A 799 44.61 15.54 0.51
N ASP A 800 44.48 14.97 1.71
CA ASP A 800 43.85 15.62 2.87
C ASP A 800 44.61 16.88 3.32
N PHE A 801 45.95 16.87 3.26
CA PHE A 801 46.75 18.08 3.49
C PHE A 801 46.39 19.20 2.49
N HIS A 802 46.14 18.86 1.23
CA HIS A 802 45.73 19.85 0.23
C HIS A 802 44.32 20.40 0.49
N VAL A 803 43.39 19.56 0.96
CA VAL A 803 42.05 20.00 1.35
C VAL A 803 42.10 20.92 2.57
N ALA A 804 42.90 20.58 3.58
CA ALA A 804 43.09 21.42 4.77
C ALA A 804 43.71 22.79 4.41
N LEU A 805 44.68 22.83 3.50
CA LEU A 805 45.31 24.06 3.03
C LEU A 805 44.34 24.96 2.22
N ASP A 806 43.43 24.35 1.45
CA ASP A 806 42.40 25.08 0.70
C ASP A 806 41.33 25.64 1.66
N LEU A 807 41.01 24.93 2.74
CA LEU A 807 40.09 25.39 3.78
C LEU A 807 40.68 26.54 4.61
N SER A 808 41.97 26.49 4.96
CA SER A 808 42.60 27.57 5.73
C SER A 808 42.66 28.89 4.94
N LYS A 809 42.91 28.82 3.63
CA LYS A 809 42.91 29.99 2.73
C LYS A 809 41.52 30.64 2.59
N ASN A 810 40.45 29.89 2.83
CA ASN A 810 39.08 30.42 2.80
C ASN A 810 38.65 31.06 4.12
N GLN A 811 39.34 30.76 5.24
CA GLN A 811 39.04 31.39 6.55
C GLN A 811 39.66 32.79 6.70
N ASP A 812 40.79 33.08 6.04
CA ASP A 812 41.47 34.39 6.13
C ASP A 812 40.71 35.54 5.43
N ASN A 813 39.57 35.27 4.76
CA ASN A 813 38.78 36.29 4.05
C ASN A 813 37.65 36.93 4.89
N HIS A 814 37.50 36.57 6.17
CA HIS A 814 36.38 37.06 7.00
C HIS A 814 36.69 38.19 7.98
N ASP A 815 37.96 38.60 8.16
CA ASP A 815 38.33 39.64 9.12
C ASP A 815 39.12 40.81 8.49
N ALA A 816 38.43 41.79 7.88
CA ALA A 816 38.86 43.21 7.86
C ALA A 816 37.78 44.15 7.27
N PRO A 817 37.64 45.40 7.80
CA PRO A 817 36.47 46.26 7.57
C PRO A 817 36.59 47.19 6.34
N SER A 818 35.44 47.81 6.02
CA SER A 818 35.07 48.46 4.76
C SER A 818 35.58 49.89 4.50
N SER A 819 35.59 50.24 3.19
CA SER A 819 35.55 51.58 2.53
C SER A 819 36.88 52.22 2.06
N PRO A 820 36.89 53.20 1.12
CA PRO A 820 36.05 53.48 -0.07
C PRO A 820 36.89 53.72 -1.38
N PRO A 821 36.26 53.94 -2.56
CA PRO A 821 36.96 53.83 -3.86
C PRO A 821 37.42 55.18 -4.45
N LYS A 822 38.67 55.28 -4.99
CA LYS A 822 39.07 56.36 -5.91
C LYS A 822 40.14 55.99 -6.98
N LYS A 823 39.68 56.14 -8.23
CA LYS A 823 40.25 56.88 -9.41
C LYS A 823 41.59 56.50 -10.08
N LYS A 824 41.43 56.00 -11.32
CA LYS A 824 42.01 56.38 -12.65
C LYS A 824 43.40 57.05 -12.77
N LYS A 825 44.23 56.53 -13.71
CA LYS A 825 44.90 57.20 -14.89
C LYS A 825 46.06 56.30 -15.40
N LYS A 826 46.51 56.23 -16.68
CA LYS A 826 46.18 56.78 -18.02
C LYS A 826 47.19 56.19 -19.07
N LYS A 827 46.89 56.36 -20.39
CA LYS A 827 47.75 56.42 -21.61
C LYS A 827 47.86 55.12 -22.47
N LYS A 828 47.86 55.14 -23.82
CA LYS A 828 47.68 56.17 -24.89
C LYS A 828 47.55 55.53 -26.30
N LYS A 829 46.87 56.28 -27.20
CA LYS A 829 46.97 56.41 -28.70
C LYS A 829 46.26 55.34 -29.56
N SER A 830 45.58 55.62 -30.68
CA SER A 830 45.30 56.84 -31.49
C SER A 830 44.14 56.57 -32.48
N THR A 831 43.30 57.58 -32.75
CA THR A 831 42.23 57.72 -33.80
C THR A 831 42.82 58.10 -35.18
N PRO A 832 42.07 58.27 -36.32
CA PRO A 832 40.62 58.51 -36.56
C PRO A 832 39.99 57.63 -37.69
N GLU A 833 38.67 57.61 -37.97
CA GLU A 833 37.84 58.58 -38.72
C GLU A 833 36.35 58.16 -38.61
N SER A 834 35.47 59.08 -38.22
CA SER A 834 34.44 59.77 -39.04
C SER A 834 33.02 59.19 -38.90
N SER A 835 32.16 59.98 -38.26
CA SER A 835 30.69 59.88 -38.32
C SER A 835 30.19 60.79 -39.46
N PRO A 836 28.97 60.63 -40.01
CA PRO A 836 27.84 61.27 -39.34
C PRO A 836 26.44 60.63 -39.53
N GLN A 837 25.58 60.92 -38.55
CA GLN A 837 24.16 61.32 -38.68
C GLN A 837 23.11 60.40 -39.33
N GLY A 838 21.97 60.34 -38.64
CA GLY A 838 20.75 60.85 -39.27
C GLY A 838 19.58 59.88 -39.41
N ILE A 839 18.49 60.25 -38.76
CA ILE A 839 17.14 59.68 -38.80
C ILE A 839 16.52 59.76 -40.20
N ALA A 840 15.98 58.63 -40.70
CA ALA A 840 14.84 58.53 -41.62
C ALA A 840 14.32 57.07 -41.56
N LYS A 841 13.29 56.73 -40.79
CA LYS A 841 11.87 56.77 -41.15
C LYS A 841 11.56 56.14 -42.53
N PHE A 842 10.63 55.18 -42.47
CA PHE A 842 9.60 54.83 -43.46
C PHE A 842 9.80 53.65 -44.44
N PHE A 843 8.73 52.84 -44.46
CA PHE A 843 8.30 51.78 -45.41
C PHE A 843 8.92 50.39 -45.24
N ASN A 844 8.19 49.45 -44.62
CA ASN A 844 7.10 48.59 -45.16
C ASN A 844 7.69 47.25 -45.64
N ARG A 845 7.06 46.09 -45.61
CA ARG A 845 5.82 45.47 -45.08
C ARG A 845 5.85 44.07 -45.73
N THR A 846 5.22 43.06 -45.10
CA THR A 846 4.94 41.72 -45.69
C THR A 846 6.20 40.85 -45.89
N ILE A 847 6.30 39.63 -45.37
CA ILE A 847 5.33 38.52 -45.27
C ILE A 847 5.31 37.94 -43.86
#